data_AF-A0A6M5IU26-F1
#
_entry.id   AF-A0A6M5IU26-F1
#
_cell.length_a   1.000
_cell.length_b   1.000
_cell.length_c   1.000
_cell.angle_alpha   90.00
_cell.angle_beta   90.00
_cell.angle_gamma   90.00
#
_symmetry.space_group_name_H-M   'P 1'
#
loop_
_entity.id
_entity.type
_entity.pdbx_description
1 polymer ?
#
loop_
_entity_poly.entity_id
_entity_poly.type
_entity_poly.pdbx_seq_one_letter_code
_entity_poly.pdbx_strand_id
1 'polypeptide(L)'
;MSESRNEWGRTPSLPSDGATGRSRGRAGARTRTLAATATGIALGALLLVGGGLGATSAAATVAPAASVEPTTTPAPAAATESPAPTESPTPAPAPTEAPRPVESPPPSTPPTDPGTPTPPPADAVPPVIDSPAAGELLDGSVRASGEATPGATVQVVLAGASEPFCIVDVPASGSWSCDIDGLESSSSTTLRAVELAGTSTAESRVQVRVLTAPVVAGGPRGPLTNAVVLGTAHPGALVTATTGEFACDATADASGAWSCPLDPAITDGPYSVTATQSTSWSDGASSPRSSAVDIEVDVTVPAAPVVLAPVADDRLPVTGGVFSGTGETGATVSVFAGAGVLCESAVVDSRWSCTGAPAAPGRYPVAVLQQDAAGNVSVQSRVLAVVFGDRAATSTPRPTPGATASPRPTKGASPAAPAPSSGDDGAAQSPPDGSSPGTPGSGDDGGGAGGDDGGPGGQAPSGASPNGSTSWADGTRFTTALQPVLASGAWWVALVVAALVLLLVALPTRLLAGTVGALTAPGIAPGTDGLPRRRMLARLTGRNRTRLQEYERGPQLALGRPARAALAFAASAALITLSAPVFGEPAYLRLLLAAIAAVALLNAAATILPAVAARRFLGIESRARLEPRLLLVTAGFALVSRLADLEPALVFGLVAALVVAAPAGRAVKGKLAALQVGTLLVVGAVAWVLSSALGGAGGDAAAGDPAAGALGVAAAAASEFATIVVLGAFGAASVSLLPFGGSAGRRILDWSPLVWVALTLAAFGGLALAFAPALVASAQAGGLAGPVAAVVGFAVVSVSAWAWARFVAPEAETETEPEPGAGVHTHDGNGR
;
A
#
# COMPACT_ATOMS: atom_id res chain seq x y z
N MET A 1 53.72 -37.02 27.54
CA MET A 1 53.15 -38.27 28.09
C MET A 1 51.66 -38.23 27.80
N SER A 2 51.06 -39.11 26.99
CA SER A 2 51.54 -40.22 26.14
C SER A 2 51.06 -39.95 24.70
N GLU A 3 51.81 -40.22 23.62
CA GLU A 3 52.06 -41.53 22.99
C GLU A 3 50.78 -42.35 22.69
N SER A 4 50.61 -43.00 21.53
CA SER A 4 51.37 -43.04 20.24
C SER A 4 50.47 -43.72 19.16
N ARG A 5 50.85 -44.14 17.93
CA ARG A 5 52.14 -44.32 17.23
C ARG A 5 51.90 -44.38 15.68
N ASN A 6 52.93 -44.05 14.90
CA ASN A 6 53.41 -44.48 13.54
C ASN A 6 52.50 -45.21 12.50
N GLU A 7 52.80 -45.33 11.19
CA GLU A 7 53.67 -44.63 10.19
C GLU A 7 53.60 -45.43 8.84
N TRP A 8 54.31 -44.96 7.79
CA TRP A 8 54.68 -45.66 6.54
C TRP A 8 53.64 -45.85 5.42
N GLY A 9 54.11 -45.53 4.21
CA GLY A 9 53.66 -46.13 2.95
C GLY A 9 54.83 -46.15 1.96
N ARG A 10 54.86 -47.11 1.02
CA ARG A 10 55.71 -47.14 -0.18
C ARG A 10 55.08 -48.01 -1.26
N THR A 11 55.40 -47.71 -2.51
CA THR A 11 55.01 -48.37 -3.77
C THR A 11 56.27 -48.92 -4.47
N PRO A 12 56.26 -49.44 -5.72
CA PRO A 12 55.24 -50.21 -6.47
C PRO A 12 55.82 -51.52 -7.11
N SER A 13 54.98 -52.35 -7.75
CA SER A 13 55.34 -53.09 -9.00
C SER A 13 54.13 -53.79 -9.68
N LEU A 14 54.26 -53.98 -11.01
CA LEU A 14 53.44 -54.76 -11.96
C LEU A 14 54.34 -55.91 -12.52
N PRO A 15 53.97 -56.81 -13.49
CA PRO A 15 52.88 -56.77 -14.50
C PRO A 15 52.22 -58.12 -14.92
N SER A 16 51.41 -58.10 -16.01
CA SER A 16 51.21 -59.18 -17.04
C SER A 16 50.40 -60.46 -16.69
N ASP A 17 49.67 -61.15 -17.60
CA ASP A 17 49.03 -60.78 -18.89
C ASP A 17 48.02 -61.84 -19.39
N GLY A 18 47.26 -61.53 -20.47
CA GLY A 18 46.48 -62.48 -21.30
C GLY A 18 44.96 -62.58 -20.99
N ALA A 19 44.00 -62.15 -21.83
CA ALA A 19 43.68 -62.39 -23.27
C ALA A 19 43.04 -63.78 -23.53
N THR A 20 41.96 -63.98 -24.31
CA THR A 20 41.27 -63.23 -25.40
C THR A 20 39.74 -63.46 -25.33
N GLY A 21 38.81 -62.83 -26.10
CA GLY A 21 38.86 -61.72 -27.06
C GLY A 21 37.90 -61.92 -28.26
N ARG A 22 37.28 -60.84 -28.81
CA ARG A 22 36.76 -60.74 -30.20
C ARG A 22 36.23 -59.32 -30.52
N SER A 23 36.11 -58.98 -31.80
CA SER A 23 35.73 -57.63 -32.27
C SER A 23 34.82 -57.63 -33.52
N ARG A 24 34.15 -56.48 -33.72
CA ARG A 24 33.38 -55.96 -34.90
C ARG A 24 31.87 -55.77 -34.66
N GLY A 25 31.42 -54.53 -34.88
CA GLY A 25 30.02 -54.08 -34.90
C GLY A 25 29.96 -52.61 -35.34
N ARG A 26 28.95 -52.19 -36.12
CA ARG A 26 28.89 -50.89 -36.81
C ARG A 26 27.74 -50.01 -36.26
N ALA A 27 27.98 -48.69 -36.27
CA ALA A 27 26.99 -47.60 -36.35
C ALA A 27 26.00 -47.39 -35.17
N GLY A 28 25.41 -46.18 -35.12
CA GLY A 28 24.33 -45.80 -34.20
C GLY A 28 24.61 -44.52 -33.39
N ALA A 29 24.16 -43.35 -33.85
CA ALA A 29 24.33 -42.08 -33.13
C ALA A 29 23.36 -41.96 -31.94
N ARG A 30 23.81 -41.43 -30.79
CA ARG A 30 22.94 -40.97 -29.68
C ARG A 30 23.61 -40.04 -28.65
N THR A 31 24.21 -38.93 -29.12
CA THR A 31 24.80 -37.88 -28.26
C THR A 31 23.97 -36.58 -28.29
N ARG A 32 22.75 -36.56 -27.70
CA ARG A 32 21.93 -35.32 -27.58
C ARG A 32 20.75 -35.41 -26.57
N THR A 33 20.96 -35.89 -25.34
CA THR A 33 19.83 -36.14 -24.38
C THR A 33 20.07 -35.78 -22.91
N LEU A 34 21.04 -34.91 -22.57
CA LEU A 34 21.29 -34.47 -21.17
C LEU A 34 21.24 -32.95 -20.95
N ALA A 35 20.64 -32.19 -21.88
CA ALA A 35 20.45 -30.74 -21.77
C ALA A 35 19.01 -30.30 -21.43
N ALA A 36 18.02 -31.20 -21.52
CA ALA A 36 16.60 -30.82 -21.49
C ALA A 36 16.01 -30.65 -20.08
N THR A 37 16.51 -31.37 -19.07
CA THR A 37 15.90 -31.46 -17.73
C THR A 37 16.07 -30.20 -16.87
N ALA A 38 17.06 -29.35 -17.15
CA ALA A 38 17.25 -28.08 -16.45
C ALA A 38 16.40 -26.94 -17.03
N THR A 39 15.99 -27.04 -18.31
CA THR A 39 15.24 -25.99 -19.00
C THR A 39 13.73 -26.09 -18.75
N GLY A 40 13.20 -27.31 -18.61
CA GLY A 40 11.75 -27.54 -18.44
C GLY A 40 11.13 -26.86 -17.22
N ILE A 41 11.86 -26.76 -16.10
CA ILE A 41 11.36 -26.12 -14.87
C ILE A 41 11.22 -24.60 -15.03
N ALA A 42 12.08 -23.96 -15.84
CA ALA A 42 11.98 -22.54 -16.14
C ALA A 42 10.90 -22.22 -17.19
N LEU A 43 10.67 -23.12 -18.15
CA LEU A 43 9.66 -22.94 -19.19
C LEU A 43 8.23 -23.26 -18.73
N GLY A 44 8.06 -24.22 -17.80
CA GLY A 44 6.75 -24.58 -17.25
C GLY A 44 6.03 -23.43 -16.53
N ALA A 45 6.79 -22.50 -15.92
CA ALA A 45 6.26 -21.31 -15.29
C ALA A 45 5.63 -20.29 -16.27
N LEU A 46 5.93 -20.40 -17.58
CA LEU A 46 5.38 -19.51 -18.61
C LEU A 46 4.17 -20.12 -19.36
N LEU A 47 3.92 -21.43 -19.19
CA LEU A 47 2.87 -22.16 -19.91
C LEU A 47 1.62 -22.48 -19.06
N LEU A 48 1.66 -22.22 -17.75
CA LEU A 48 0.50 -22.38 -16.85
C LEU A 48 -0.41 -21.13 -16.77
N VAL A 49 -0.14 -20.09 -17.57
CA VAL A 49 -0.95 -18.87 -17.67
C VAL A 49 -1.84 -18.85 -18.94
N GLY A 50 -1.67 -19.82 -19.86
CA GLY A 50 -2.33 -19.86 -21.17
C GLY A 50 -3.31 -21.01 -21.40
N GLY A 51 -3.85 -21.63 -20.34
CA GLY A 51 -4.65 -22.86 -20.41
C GLY A 51 -6.16 -22.66 -20.25
N GLY A 52 -6.81 -21.85 -21.10
CA GLY A 52 -8.22 -21.45 -20.90
C GLY A 52 -9.03 -21.14 -22.17
N LEU A 53 -8.77 -21.84 -23.28
CA LEU A 53 -9.51 -21.63 -24.54
C LEU A 53 -10.87 -22.34 -24.56
N GLY A 54 -11.89 -21.69 -23.98
CA GLY A 54 -13.28 -21.88 -24.37
C GLY A 54 -13.55 -21.07 -25.64
N ALA A 55 -14.07 -21.69 -26.71
CA ALA A 55 -14.19 -21.05 -28.01
C ALA A 55 -15.59 -20.44 -28.23
N THR A 56 -15.65 -19.11 -28.36
CA THR A 56 -16.73 -18.39 -29.05
C THR A 56 -16.12 -17.45 -30.09
N SER A 57 -16.74 -17.36 -31.26
CA SER A 57 -16.20 -16.65 -32.42
C SER A 57 -16.95 -15.34 -32.68
N ALA A 58 -16.23 -14.22 -32.68
CA ALA A 58 -16.70 -12.96 -33.23
C ALA A 58 -15.70 -12.50 -34.32
N ALA A 59 -16.22 -12.10 -35.49
CA ALA A 59 -15.39 -11.71 -36.63
C ALA A 59 -14.95 -10.25 -36.53
N ALA A 60 -13.70 -9.97 -36.90
CA ALA A 60 -13.20 -8.61 -37.02
C ALA A 60 -13.61 -8.00 -38.37
N THR A 61 -14.36 -6.90 -38.33
CA THR A 61 -14.70 -6.07 -39.50
C THR A 61 -13.92 -4.76 -39.41
N VAL A 62 -13.22 -4.37 -40.48
CA VAL A 62 -12.37 -3.17 -40.52
C VAL A 62 -12.68 -2.33 -41.77
N ALA A 63 -13.13 -1.08 -41.57
CA ALA A 63 -13.05 0.08 -42.49
C ALA A 63 -14.02 1.21 -42.00
N PRO A 64 -13.91 2.45 -42.48
CA PRO A 64 -12.70 3.29 -42.52
C PRO A 64 -12.96 4.73 -41.99
N ALA A 65 -11.99 5.63 -42.06
CA ALA A 65 -12.14 7.04 -41.66
C ALA A 65 -12.44 8.00 -42.83
N ALA A 66 -13.34 8.96 -42.61
CA ALA A 66 -13.65 10.16 -43.41
C ALA A 66 -14.64 11.05 -42.59
N SER A 67 -14.83 12.36 -42.76
CA SER A 67 -14.03 13.46 -43.35
C SER A 67 -14.59 14.79 -42.78
N VAL A 68 -13.95 15.94 -43.03
CA VAL A 68 -14.18 17.23 -42.32
C VAL A 68 -14.89 18.29 -43.21
N GLU A 69 -15.46 19.34 -42.56
CA GLU A 69 -15.97 20.63 -43.12
C GLU A 69 -17.37 20.64 -43.83
N PRO A 70 -18.10 21.79 -43.91
CA PRO A 70 -18.49 22.73 -42.84
C PRO A 70 -19.94 23.32 -42.97
N THR A 71 -20.24 24.41 -42.23
CA THR A 71 -21.37 25.39 -42.38
C THR A 71 -22.80 24.92 -41.98
N THR A 72 -23.72 25.75 -41.44
CA THR A 72 -23.73 27.20 -41.07
C THR A 72 -24.77 27.51 -39.98
N THR A 73 -24.56 28.56 -39.18
CA THR A 73 -25.58 29.19 -38.30
C THR A 73 -26.63 29.97 -39.10
N PRO A 74 -27.85 30.20 -38.57
CA PRO A 74 -28.13 31.53 -37.98
C PRO A 74 -29.05 31.51 -36.72
N ALA A 75 -29.22 32.67 -36.10
CA ALA A 75 -30.13 32.94 -34.97
C ALA A 75 -30.88 34.29 -35.20
N PRO A 76 -31.54 34.95 -34.22
CA PRO A 76 -32.97 34.71 -33.96
C PRO A 76 -33.84 35.99 -33.94
N ALA A 77 -35.17 35.84 -33.91
CA ALA A 77 -36.16 36.86 -33.52
C ALA A 77 -37.55 36.22 -33.23
N ALA A 78 -38.53 36.83 -32.55
CA ALA A 78 -38.57 37.67 -31.34
C ALA A 78 -40.04 38.08 -31.04
N ALA A 79 -40.55 37.79 -29.83
CA ALA A 79 -41.81 38.30 -29.24
C ALA A 79 -43.15 37.94 -29.96
N THR A 80 -44.31 37.80 -29.28
CA THR A 80 -44.67 37.80 -27.84
C THR A 80 -45.74 36.68 -27.58
N GLU A 81 -46.64 36.58 -26.58
CA GLU A 81 -47.17 37.48 -25.53
C GLU A 81 -47.66 36.70 -24.27
N SER A 82 -48.65 37.22 -23.53
CA SER A 82 -49.28 36.64 -22.31
C SER A 82 -50.70 37.24 -22.14
N PRO A 83 -51.54 36.98 -21.09
CA PRO A 83 -51.25 36.46 -19.73
C PRO A 83 -52.25 35.38 -19.22
N ALA A 84 -52.34 35.19 -17.88
CA ALA A 84 -53.14 34.18 -17.18
C ALA A 84 -54.25 34.78 -16.23
N PRO A 85 -54.53 34.30 -15.00
CA PRO A 85 -55.68 33.41 -14.69
C PRO A 85 -56.65 33.93 -13.58
N THR A 86 -57.76 33.24 -13.28
CA THR A 86 -58.57 33.49 -12.05
C THR A 86 -59.52 32.35 -11.58
N GLU A 87 -59.40 31.97 -10.30
CA GLU A 87 -60.41 31.59 -9.27
C GLU A 87 -61.47 30.45 -9.37
N SER A 88 -61.89 30.01 -8.16
CA SER A 88 -62.85 28.95 -7.81
C SER A 88 -64.24 29.50 -7.41
N PRO A 89 -65.27 28.64 -7.22
CA PRO A 89 -66.10 28.76 -5.99
C PRO A 89 -66.69 27.45 -5.41
N THR A 90 -67.32 27.58 -4.23
CA THR A 90 -67.92 26.58 -3.31
C THR A 90 -68.95 27.32 -2.41
N PRO A 91 -70.00 26.76 -1.71
CA PRO A 91 -70.65 25.43 -1.66
C PRO A 91 -72.22 25.48 -1.83
N ALA A 92 -72.93 24.39 -1.40
CA ALA A 92 -74.28 24.32 -0.74
C ALA A 92 -75.42 23.56 -1.50
N PRO A 93 -76.49 23.07 -0.83
CA PRO A 93 -76.60 22.37 0.46
C PRO A 93 -77.56 21.12 0.44
N ALA A 94 -77.90 20.56 1.62
CA ALA A 94 -78.97 19.55 1.88
C ALA A 94 -79.62 19.88 3.27
N PRO A 95 -80.61 19.13 3.85
CA PRO A 95 -81.38 17.94 3.42
C PRO A 95 -82.94 18.07 3.65
N THR A 96 -83.72 16.98 3.56
CA THR A 96 -85.04 16.69 4.26
C THR A 96 -85.45 15.20 4.03
N GLU A 97 -86.47 14.67 4.71
CA GLU A 97 -86.64 13.25 5.11
C GLU A 97 -88.02 12.59 4.81
N ALA A 98 -88.01 11.24 4.59
CA ALA A 98 -89.13 10.25 4.67
C ALA A 98 -90.31 10.33 3.65
N PRO A 99 -91.19 9.28 3.50
CA PRO A 99 -91.26 7.95 4.17
C PRO A 99 -91.30 6.70 3.24
N ARG A 100 -91.47 5.49 3.83
CA ARG A 100 -91.85 4.20 3.18
C ARG A 100 -93.36 3.89 3.47
N PRO A 101 -93.95 2.69 3.18
CA PRO A 101 -93.62 1.57 2.27
C PRO A 101 -94.83 1.11 1.38
N VAL A 102 -94.66 0.09 0.52
CA VAL A 102 -95.63 -1.03 0.23
C VAL A 102 -94.84 -2.23 -0.35
N GLU A 103 -95.31 -3.46 -0.14
CA GLU A 103 -94.71 -4.74 -0.54
C GLU A 103 -95.59 -5.52 -1.54
N SER A 104 -94.99 -6.29 -2.48
CA SER A 104 -95.68 -7.29 -3.33
C SER A 104 -94.70 -8.29 -3.98
N PRO A 105 -95.14 -9.51 -4.36
CA PRO A 105 -94.28 -10.71 -4.46
C PRO A 105 -93.66 -11.01 -5.85
N PRO A 106 -92.67 -11.92 -5.93
CA PRO A 106 -91.86 -12.15 -7.15
C PRO A 106 -92.39 -13.24 -8.10
N PRO A 107 -92.06 -13.17 -9.41
CA PRO A 107 -92.13 -14.30 -10.33
C PRO A 107 -90.87 -15.18 -10.24
N SER A 108 -91.02 -16.49 -10.46
CA SER A 108 -89.94 -17.48 -10.31
C SER A 108 -88.92 -17.46 -11.45
N THR A 109 -87.64 -17.64 -11.15
CA THR A 109 -86.60 -17.96 -12.14
C THR A 109 -86.65 -19.43 -12.55
N PRO A 110 -86.46 -19.76 -13.85
CA PRO A 110 -86.22 -21.14 -14.29
C PRO A 110 -84.84 -21.65 -13.83
N PRO A 111 -84.60 -22.98 -13.83
CA PRO A 111 -83.42 -23.57 -13.19
C PRO A 111 -82.09 -23.26 -13.90
N THR A 112 -81.02 -23.31 -13.11
CA THR A 112 -79.62 -23.13 -13.50
C THR A 112 -79.20 -24.07 -14.62
N ASP A 113 -78.55 -23.53 -15.65
CA ASP A 113 -77.84 -24.32 -16.67
C ASP A 113 -76.58 -24.96 -16.03
N PRO A 114 -76.43 -26.29 -16.01
CA PRO A 114 -75.38 -26.97 -15.26
C PRO A 114 -74.02 -26.94 -15.97
N GLY A 115 -73.44 -25.76 -16.05
CA GLY A 115 -72.01 -25.53 -16.28
C GLY A 115 -71.49 -25.93 -17.66
N THR A 116 -71.25 -24.93 -18.50
CA THR A 116 -70.07 -24.97 -19.38
C THR A 116 -68.87 -25.39 -18.51
N PRO A 117 -68.17 -26.50 -18.81
CA PRO A 117 -66.99 -26.86 -18.02
C PRO A 117 -65.99 -25.72 -18.14
N THR A 118 -65.59 -25.14 -17.01
CA THR A 118 -64.41 -24.27 -16.96
C THR A 118 -63.29 -25.02 -17.68
N PRO A 119 -62.61 -24.42 -18.68
CA PRO A 119 -61.47 -25.08 -19.30
C PRO A 119 -60.49 -25.48 -18.19
N PRO A 120 -59.84 -26.67 -18.30
CA PRO A 120 -58.87 -27.07 -17.29
C PRO A 120 -57.86 -25.93 -17.11
N PRO A 121 -57.47 -25.59 -15.86
CA PRO A 121 -56.55 -24.49 -15.62
C PRO A 121 -55.30 -24.69 -16.47
N ALA A 122 -54.97 -23.68 -17.29
CA ALA A 122 -53.83 -23.77 -18.18
C ALA A 122 -52.56 -23.99 -17.35
N ASP A 123 -51.71 -24.91 -17.80
CA ASP A 123 -50.38 -25.07 -17.23
C ASP A 123 -49.58 -23.78 -17.43
N ALA A 124 -48.89 -23.34 -16.39
CA ALA A 124 -48.13 -22.10 -16.37
C ALA A 124 -47.07 -22.08 -17.47
N VAL A 125 -47.00 -20.97 -18.20
CA VAL A 125 -46.02 -20.71 -19.25
C VAL A 125 -44.92 -19.81 -18.66
N PRO A 126 -43.63 -19.97 -19.01
CA PRO A 126 -42.60 -19.03 -18.58
C PRO A 126 -42.97 -17.60 -19.03
N PRO A 127 -43.19 -16.65 -18.11
CA PRO A 127 -43.67 -15.32 -18.46
C PRO A 127 -42.61 -14.55 -19.26
N VAL A 128 -43.03 -13.75 -20.23
CA VAL A 128 -42.10 -12.88 -20.98
C VAL A 128 -41.75 -11.68 -20.12
N ILE A 129 -40.48 -11.26 -20.16
CA ILE A 129 -40.00 -10.00 -19.57
C ILE A 129 -39.51 -9.14 -20.73
N ASP A 130 -40.26 -8.10 -21.08
CA ASP A 130 -39.93 -7.15 -22.15
C ASP A 130 -39.13 -5.94 -21.63
N SER A 131 -39.33 -5.60 -20.36
CA SER A 131 -38.61 -4.56 -19.62
C SER A 131 -38.22 -5.09 -18.24
N PRO A 132 -37.01 -4.81 -17.72
CA PRO A 132 -35.86 -4.23 -18.44
C PRO A 132 -35.27 -5.18 -19.48
N ALA A 133 -34.44 -4.64 -20.38
CA ALA A 133 -33.69 -5.39 -21.36
C ALA A 133 -32.50 -6.15 -20.74
N ALA A 134 -32.10 -7.26 -21.37
CA ALA A 134 -30.96 -8.04 -20.93
C ALA A 134 -29.64 -7.24 -21.09
N GLY A 135 -28.99 -6.94 -19.96
CA GLY A 135 -27.79 -6.10 -19.91
C GLY A 135 -28.08 -4.60 -19.95
N GLU A 136 -29.29 -4.16 -19.61
CA GLU A 136 -29.57 -2.75 -19.32
C GLU A 136 -28.85 -2.28 -18.04
N LEU A 137 -28.54 -0.98 -17.94
CA LEU A 137 -28.00 -0.35 -16.74
C LEU A 137 -29.10 0.48 -16.08
N LEU A 138 -29.36 0.23 -14.79
CA LEU A 138 -30.45 0.83 -14.03
C LEU A 138 -29.94 1.73 -12.90
N ASP A 139 -30.69 2.78 -12.60
CA ASP A 139 -30.33 3.84 -11.64
C ASP A 139 -30.63 3.50 -10.16
N GLY A 140 -31.15 2.29 -9.90
CA GLY A 140 -31.62 1.83 -8.59
C GLY A 140 -33.11 1.48 -8.55
N SER A 141 -33.85 1.80 -9.60
CA SER A 141 -35.25 1.41 -9.81
C SER A 141 -35.57 1.10 -11.27
N VAL A 142 -36.67 0.39 -11.51
CA VAL A 142 -37.15 0.00 -12.85
C VAL A 142 -38.63 -0.37 -12.84
N ARG A 143 -39.34 -0.05 -13.93
CA ARG A 143 -40.64 -0.67 -14.23
C ARG A 143 -40.43 -1.94 -15.05
N ALA A 144 -40.52 -3.09 -14.39
CA ALA A 144 -40.50 -4.39 -15.04
C ALA A 144 -41.88 -4.69 -15.67
N SER A 145 -41.91 -5.26 -16.86
CA SER A 145 -43.17 -5.59 -17.56
C SER A 145 -43.00 -6.67 -18.61
N GLY A 146 -44.10 -7.33 -18.98
CA GLY A 146 -44.16 -8.20 -20.16
C GLY A 146 -45.48 -8.96 -20.28
N GLU A 147 -45.45 -10.13 -20.92
CA GLU A 147 -46.61 -11.01 -21.12
C GLU A 147 -46.60 -12.22 -20.17
N ALA A 148 -47.80 -12.72 -19.83
CA ALA A 148 -48.04 -13.89 -18.98
C ALA A 148 -49.43 -14.49 -19.27
N THR A 149 -49.72 -15.67 -18.75
CA THR A 149 -51.01 -16.35 -18.93
C THR A 149 -52.16 -15.53 -18.30
N PRO A 150 -53.20 -15.14 -19.06
CA PRO A 150 -54.33 -14.37 -18.53
C PRO A 150 -55.04 -15.10 -17.37
N GLY A 151 -55.19 -14.43 -16.23
CA GLY A 151 -55.76 -15.00 -15.01
C GLY A 151 -54.80 -15.83 -14.14
N ALA A 152 -53.52 -15.95 -14.51
CA ALA A 152 -52.46 -16.39 -13.61
C ALA A 152 -51.99 -15.25 -12.69
N THR A 153 -51.14 -15.54 -11.72
CA THR A 153 -50.49 -14.54 -10.87
C THR A 153 -48.98 -14.55 -11.13
N VAL A 154 -48.40 -13.38 -11.42
CA VAL A 154 -46.94 -13.20 -11.59
C VAL A 154 -46.34 -12.60 -10.32
N GLN A 155 -45.24 -13.19 -9.83
CA GLN A 155 -44.42 -12.66 -8.75
C GLN A 155 -43.05 -12.23 -9.30
N VAL A 156 -42.64 -10.98 -9.06
CA VAL A 156 -41.32 -10.50 -9.49
C VAL A 156 -40.39 -10.40 -8.29
N VAL A 157 -39.23 -11.03 -8.39
CA VAL A 157 -38.33 -11.33 -7.26
C VAL A 157 -36.87 -11.18 -7.68
N LEU A 158 -35.99 -10.75 -6.77
CA LEU A 158 -34.53 -10.94 -6.96
C LEU A 158 -34.18 -12.43 -6.94
N ALA A 159 -33.26 -12.86 -7.81
CA ALA A 159 -32.80 -14.24 -7.81
C ALA A 159 -31.97 -14.55 -6.55
N GLY A 160 -32.58 -15.26 -5.60
CA GLY A 160 -32.00 -15.57 -4.29
C GLY A 160 -32.84 -15.03 -3.14
N ALA A 161 -33.64 -13.99 -3.38
CA ALA A 161 -34.63 -13.50 -2.44
C ALA A 161 -35.88 -14.40 -2.38
N SER A 162 -36.51 -14.40 -1.20
CA SER A 162 -37.77 -15.10 -0.91
C SER A 162 -39.00 -14.17 -0.97
N GLU A 163 -38.83 -12.87 -0.74
CA GLU A 163 -39.93 -11.90 -0.78
C GLU A 163 -40.00 -11.23 -2.17
N PRO A 164 -41.18 -11.22 -2.82
CA PRO A 164 -41.37 -10.52 -4.09
C PRO A 164 -41.50 -9.00 -3.89
N PHE A 165 -41.04 -8.20 -4.85
CA PHE A 165 -41.34 -6.76 -4.88
C PHE A 165 -42.83 -6.50 -5.11
N CYS A 166 -43.45 -7.36 -5.92
CA CYS A 166 -44.84 -7.24 -6.34
C CYS A 166 -45.44 -8.61 -6.63
N ILE A 167 -46.76 -8.70 -6.45
CA ILE A 167 -47.59 -9.83 -6.85
C ILE A 167 -48.69 -9.25 -7.73
N VAL A 168 -48.78 -9.71 -8.98
CA VAL A 168 -49.60 -9.10 -10.03
C VAL A 168 -50.50 -10.17 -10.64
N ASP A 169 -51.81 -10.02 -10.45
CA ASP A 169 -52.80 -10.87 -11.14
C ASP A 169 -52.92 -10.42 -12.61
N VAL A 170 -52.71 -11.35 -13.53
CA VAL A 170 -52.57 -11.05 -14.96
C VAL A 170 -53.95 -10.76 -15.57
N PRO A 171 -54.19 -9.56 -16.14
CA PRO A 171 -55.47 -9.21 -16.73
C PRO A 171 -55.77 -10.01 -18.01
N ALA A 172 -57.00 -9.90 -18.51
CA ALA A 172 -57.44 -10.55 -19.74
C ALA A 172 -56.65 -10.17 -21.02
N SER A 173 -55.79 -9.15 -20.95
CA SER A 173 -54.84 -8.76 -22.01
C SER A 173 -53.51 -9.52 -21.98
N GLY A 174 -53.22 -10.34 -20.95
CA GLY A 174 -51.95 -11.05 -20.78
C GLY A 174 -50.77 -10.17 -20.30
N SER A 175 -50.90 -8.85 -20.37
CA SER A 175 -49.86 -7.88 -20.01
C SER A 175 -49.74 -7.64 -18.50
N TRP A 176 -48.56 -7.80 -17.92
CA TRP A 176 -48.24 -7.48 -16.52
C TRP A 176 -47.21 -6.34 -16.40
N SER A 177 -47.22 -5.63 -15.27
CA SER A 177 -46.29 -4.54 -14.96
C SER A 177 -46.04 -4.46 -13.45
N CYS A 178 -44.83 -4.08 -13.06
CA CYS A 178 -44.35 -4.05 -11.68
C CYS A 178 -43.33 -2.92 -11.52
N ASP A 179 -43.53 -2.03 -10.55
CA ASP A 179 -42.51 -1.05 -10.15
C ASP A 179 -41.58 -1.67 -9.10
N ILE A 180 -40.27 -1.52 -9.31
CA ILE A 180 -39.21 -2.08 -8.49
C ILE A 180 -38.29 -0.93 -8.08
N ASP A 181 -38.20 -0.67 -6.77
CA ASP A 181 -37.31 0.33 -6.18
C ASP A 181 -36.28 -0.33 -5.23
N GLY A 182 -35.20 0.37 -4.91
CA GLY A 182 -34.23 -0.06 -3.90
C GLY A 182 -33.27 -1.16 -4.38
N LEU A 183 -32.99 -1.24 -5.68
CA LEU A 183 -31.96 -2.13 -6.21
C LEU A 183 -30.57 -1.58 -5.87
N GLU A 184 -29.74 -2.39 -5.22
CA GLU A 184 -28.37 -2.02 -4.84
C GLU A 184 -27.40 -2.05 -6.04
N SER A 185 -26.32 -1.27 -5.96
CA SER A 185 -25.31 -1.15 -7.01
C SER A 185 -24.56 -2.48 -7.27
N SER A 186 -24.77 -3.09 -8.43
CA SER A 186 -24.23 -4.40 -8.81
C SER A 186 -23.95 -4.52 -10.32
N SER A 187 -22.87 -5.22 -10.65
CA SER A 187 -22.49 -5.57 -12.02
C SER A 187 -23.31 -6.73 -12.62
N SER A 188 -24.15 -7.39 -11.82
CA SER A 188 -24.97 -8.54 -12.26
C SER A 188 -26.15 -8.77 -11.30
N THR A 189 -27.22 -8.01 -11.49
CA THR A 189 -28.51 -8.20 -10.80
C THR A 189 -29.42 -9.08 -11.66
N THR A 190 -29.98 -10.15 -11.10
CA THR A 190 -30.93 -11.02 -11.82
C THR A 190 -32.35 -10.84 -11.27
N LEU A 191 -33.24 -10.31 -12.10
CA LEU A 191 -34.67 -10.29 -11.83
C LEU A 191 -35.29 -11.62 -12.32
N ARG A 192 -36.22 -12.17 -11.54
CA ARG A 192 -36.94 -13.41 -11.81
C ARG A 192 -38.45 -13.14 -11.75
N ALA A 193 -39.15 -13.35 -12.86
CA ALA A 193 -40.61 -13.40 -12.88
C ALA A 193 -41.06 -14.86 -12.76
N VAL A 194 -41.96 -15.14 -11.82
CA VAL A 194 -42.53 -16.47 -11.56
C VAL A 194 -44.04 -16.42 -11.80
N GLU A 195 -44.53 -17.17 -12.77
CA GLU A 195 -45.96 -17.34 -13.03
C GLU A 195 -46.50 -18.52 -12.19
N LEU A 196 -47.66 -18.30 -11.57
CA LEU A 196 -48.44 -19.32 -10.85
C LEU A 196 -49.81 -19.47 -11.50
N ALA A 197 -50.09 -20.66 -12.05
CA ALA A 197 -51.36 -21.01 -12.66
C ALA A 197 -51.93 -22.30 -12.03
N GLY A 198 -52.93 -22.14 -11.16
CA GLY A 198 -53.54 -23.24 -10.42
C GLY A 198 -52.56 -23.94 -9.47
N THR A 199 -52.08 -25.12 -9.86
CA THR A 199 -51.03 -25.88 -9.12
C THR A 199 -49.70 -25.97 -9.89
N SER A 200 -49.59 -25.29 -11.03
CA SER A 200 -48.40 -25.28 -11.88
C SER A 200 -47.65 -23.95 -11.73
N THR A 201 -46.33 -23.99 -11.94
CA THR A 201 -45.47 -22.80 -11.89
C THR A 201 -44.43 -22.84 -13.00
N ALA A 202 -44.09 -21.65 -13.49
CA ALA A 202 -43.04 -21.43 -14.48
C ALA A 202 -42.26 -20.16 -14.15
N GLU A 203 -41.01 -20.04 -14.60
CA GLU A 203 -40.18 -18.85 -14.34
C GLU A 203 -39.36 -18.42 -15.55
N SER A 204 -39.13 -17.10 -15.61
CA SER A 204 -38.21 -16.44 -16.55
C SER A 204 -37.29 -15.50 -15.79
N ARG A 205 -36.13 -15.19 -16.38
CA ARG A 205 -35.09 -14.36 -15.75
C ARG A 205 -34.48 -13.39 -16.73
N VAL A 206 -34.21 -12.17 -16.27
CA VAL A 206 -33.38 -11.18 -16.98
C VAL A 206 -32.23 -10.74 -16.08
N GLN A 207 -31.04 -10.58 -16.68
CA GLN A 207 -29.87 -10.00 -16.02
C GLN A 207 -29.74 -8.54 -16.43
N VAL A 208 -29.49 -7.68 -15.44
CA VAL A 208 -29.28 -6.23 -15.58
C VAL A 208 -28.08 -5.79 -14.73
N ARG A 209 -27.57 -4.60 -15.00
CA ARG A 209 -26.58 -3.91 -14.16
C ARG A 209 -27.29 -2.77 -13.43
N VAL A 210 -26.83 -2.43 -12.23
CA VAL A 210 -27.46 -1.38 -11.40
C VAL A 210 -26.35 -0.50 -10.86
N LEU A 211 -26.43 0.82 -11.04
CA LEU A 211 -25.47 1.77 -10.49
C LEU A 211 -26.20 2.98 -9.91
N THR A 212 -26.51 2.89 -8.62
CA THR A 212 -27.14 3.96 -7.83
C THR A 212 -26.24 5.19 -7.71
N ALA A 213 -26.79 6.32 -7.30
CA ALA A 213 -25.97 7.46 -6.88
C ALA A 213 -24.99 7.09 -5.75
N PRO A 214 -23.82 7.75 -5.65
CA PRO A 214 -22.97 7.71 -4.46
C PRO A 214 -23.58 8.56 -3.34
N VAL A 215 -23.04 8.42 -2.12
CA VAL A 215 -23.40 9.23 -0.96
C VAL A 215 -22.27 10.21 -0.66
N VAL A 216 -22.58 11.49 -0.46
CA VAL A 216 -21.66 12.49 0.09
C VAL A 216 -21.88 12.58 1.61
N ALA A 217 -20.81 12.67 2.40
CA ALA A 217 -20.87 12.72 3.86
C ALA A 217 -20.47 14.09 4.46
N GLY A 218 -20.04 15.04 3.64
CA GLY A 218 -19.44 16.30 4.08
C GLY A 218 -17.92 16.16 4.24
N GLY A 219 -17.31 16.92 5.15
CA GLY A 219 -15.88 16.87 5.42
C GLY A 219 -15.47 15.89 6.53
N PRO A 220 -14.14 15.73 6.78
CA PRO A 220 -13.60 14.79 7.77
C PRO A 220 -14.04 15.04 9.23
N ARG A 221 -14.64 16.19 9.54
CA ARG A 221 -15.09 16.58 10.88
C ARG A 221 -16.57 17.02 10.91
N GLY A 222 -17.34 16.73 9.86
CA GLY A 222 -18.72 17.21 9.68
C GLY A 222 -18.81 18.25 8.56
N PRO A 223 -19.72 19.24 8.63
CA PRO A 223 -19.95 20.17 7.53
C PRO A 223 -18.81 21.18 7.32
N LEU A 224 -18.04 21.53 8.36
CA LEU A 224 -16.86 22.40 8.23
C LEU A 224 -15.66 21.59 7.72
N THR A 225 -14.94 22.09 6.71
CA THR A 225 -13.83 21.36 6.08
C THR A 225 -12.75 22.21 5.44
N ASN A 226 -11.51 21.72 5.50
CA ASN A 226 -10.35 22.19 4.74
C ASN A 226 -10.40 21.77 3.26
N ALA A 227 -11.52 22.05 2.58
CA ALA A 227 -11.79 21.69 1.18
C ALA A 227 -11.69 20.18 0.84
N VAL A 228 -11.84 19.28 1.83
CA VAL A 228 -11.85 17.82 1.61
C VAL A 228 -13.27 17.29 1.76
N VAL A 229 -13.77 16.60 0.74
CA VAL A 229 -15.08 15.93 0.79
C VAL A 229 -14.90 14.42 0.95
N LEU A 230 -15.67 13.82 1.84
CA LEU A 230 -15.78 12.37 2.05
C LEU A 230 -17.13 11.83 1.58
N GLY A 231 -17.20 10.52 1.38
CA GLY A 231 -18.45 9.83 1.12
C GLY A 231 -18.31 8.32 0.93
N THR A 232 -19.37 7.69 0.42
CA THR A 232 -19.37 6.29 -0.02
C THR A 232 -19.89 6.14 -1.45
N ALA A 233 -19.48 5.05 -2.11
CA ALA A 233 -19.82 4.69 -3.48
C ALA A 233 -19.65 3.16 -3.67
N HIS A 234 -19.89 2.64 -4.88
CA HIS A 234 -19.59 1.25 -5.19
C HIS A 234 -18.06 1.01 -5.13
N PRO A 235 -17.56 -0.08 -4.51
CA PRO A 235 -16.13 -0.31 -4.37
C PRO A 235 -15.36 -0.29 -5.70
N GLY A 236 -14.28 0.48 -5.76
CA GLY A 236 -13.48 0.68 -6.97
C GLY A 236 -14.12 1.56 -8.06
N ALA A 237 -15.26 2.20 -7.80
CA ALA A 237 -15.85 3.18 -8.71
C ALA A 237 -15.02 4.48 -8.75
N LEU A 238 -15.00 5.13 -9.92
CA LEU A 238 -14.53 6.51 -10.05
C LEU A 238 -15.68 7.44 -9.68
N VAL A 239 -15.50 8.21 -8.61
CA VAL A 239 -16.44 9.20 -8.07
C VAL A 239 -15.98 10.59 -8.49
N THR A 240 -16.85 11.34 -9.14
CA THR A 240 -16.64 12.76 -9.46
C THR A 240 -17.50 13.59 -8.52
N ALA A 241 -16.88 14.28 -7.56
CA ALA A 241 -17.55 15.22 -6.67
C ALA A 241 -17.48 16.63 -7.25
N THR A 242 -18.55 17.41 -7.12
CA THR A 242 -18.73 18.71 -7.76
C THR A 242 -19.42 19.72 -6.85
N THR A 243 -18.96 20.98 -6.86
CA THR A 243 -19.62 22.10 -6.20
C THR A 243 -19.38 23.41 -6.93
N GLY A 244 -20.45 24.10 -7.32
CA GLY A 244 -20.36 25.28 -8.19
C GLY A 244 -19.67 24.95 -9.51
N GLU A 245 -18.52 25.59 -9.76
CA GLU A 245 -17.62 25.32 -10.89
C GLU A 245 -16.45 24.37 -10.56
N PHE A 246 -16.24 24.06 -9.27
CA PHE A 246 -15.17 23.19 -8.79
C PHE A 246 -15.56 21.71 -8.87
N ALA A 247 -14.57 20.86 -9.16
CA ALA A 247 -14.74 19.41 -9.20
C ALA A 247 -13.46 18.69 -8.72
N CYS A 248 -13.62 17.47 -8.22
CA CYS A 248 -12.52 16.55 -7.96
C CYS A 248 -12.93 15.12 -8.29
N ASP A 249 -11.95 14.30 -8.69
CA ASP A 249 -12.12 12.88 -8.96
C ASP A 249 -11.42 12.05 -7.87
N ALA A 250 -12.14 11.09 -7.28
CA ALA A 250 -11.64 10.14 -6.29
C ALA A 250 -12.05 8.72 -6.67
N THR A 251 -11.19 7.73 -6.44
CA THR A 251 -11.58 6.31 -6.56
C THR A 251 -12.03 5.79 -5.20
N ALA A 252 -13.20 5.16 -5.15
CA ALA A 252 -13.69 4.52 -3.94
C ALA A 252 -12.87 3.27 -3.61
N ASP A 253 -12.55 3.06 -2.32
CA ASP A 253 -11.75 1.94 -1.87
C ASP A 253 -12.55 0.62 -1.80
N ALA A 254 -11.94 -0.43 -1.24
CA ALA A 254 -12.57 -1.75 -1.12
C ALA A 254 -13.77 -1.79 -0.15
N SER A 255 -13.95 -0.79 0.72
CA SER A 255 -15.12 -0.58 1.56
C SER A 255 -16.19 0.32 0.92
N GLY A 256 -15.88 0.89 -0.26
CA GLY A 256 -16.70 1.89 -0.92
C GLY A 256 -16.45 3.32 -0.42
N ALA A 257 -15.58 3.53 0.57
CA ALA A 257 -15.25 4.86 1.08
C ALA A 257 -14.40 5.65 0.08
N TRP A 258 -14.65 6.96 -0.05
CA TRP A 258 -13.86 7.87 -0.88
C TRP A 258 -13.53 9.18 -0.15
N SER A 259 -12.43 9.81 -0.57
CA SER A 259 -11.96 11.10 -0.09
C SER A 259 -11.43 11.91 -1.27
N CYS A 260 -11.90 13.16 -1.40
CA CYS A 260 -11.78 13.98 -2.59
C CYS A 260 -11.40 15.42 -2.17
N PRO A 261 -10.14 15.84 -2.31
CA PRO A 261 -9.76 17.24 -2.13
C PRO A 261 -10.28 18.06 -3.33
N LEU A 262 -11.05 19.10 -3.05
CA LEU A 262 -11.56 20.04 -4.05
C LEU A 262 -10.41 20.86 -4.68
N ASP A 263 -10.71 21.58 -5.76
CA ASP A 263 -9.72 22.40 -6.47
C ASP A 263 -9.05 23.43 -5.53
N PRO A 264 -7.71 23.57 -5.53
CA PRO A 264 -6.99 24.50 -4.65
C PRO A 264 -7.25 25.99 -4.93
N ALA A 265 -8.04 26.34 -5.95
CA ALA A 265 -8.56 27.69 -6.17
C ALA A 265 -9.86 28.00 -5.39
N ILE A 266 -10.44 27.03 -4.68
CA ILE A 266 -11.61 27.24 -3.81
C ILE A 266 -11.25 28.18 -2.64
N THR A 267 -12.18 29.06 -2.26
CA THR A 267 -12.01 30.03 -1.17
C THR A 267 -13.00 29.77 -0.04
N ASP A 268 -12.72 30.28 1.15
CA ASP A 268 -13.59 30.18 2.34
C ASP A 268 -15.06 30.57 2.06
N GLY A 269 -16.01 29.86 2.67
CA GLY A 269 -17.45 30.12 2.61
C GLY A 269 -18.32 28.86 2.39
N PRO A 270 -19.64 29.03 2.21
CA PRO A 270 -20.58 27.92 2.05
C PRO A 270 -20.62 27.36 0.62
N TYR A 271 -20.62 26.03 0.50
CA TYR A 271 -20.68 25.29 -0.76
C TYR A 271 -21.69 24.14 -0.67
N SER A 272 -22.28 23.75 -1.81
CA SER A 272 -23.22 22.63 -1.89
C SER A 272 -22.67 21.56 -2.84
N VAL A 273 -22.37 20.38 -2.32
CA VAL A 273 -21.64 19.32 -3.05
C VAL A 273 -22.58 18.23 -3.55
N THR A 274 -22.46 17.84 -4.81
CA THR A 274 -23.07 16.61 -5.36
C THR A 274 -22.01 15.73 -6.01
N ALA A 275 -22.18 14.41 -5.95
CA ALA A 275 -21.28 13.45 -6.59
C ALA A 275 -22.02 12.52 -7.56
N THR A 276 -21.33 12.06 -8.61
CA THR A 276 -21.72 10.90 -9.43
C THR A 276 -20.62 9.85 -9.37
N GLN A 277 -20.93 8.62 -9.77
CA GLN A 277 -19.94 7.54 -9.88
C GLN A 277 -19.98 6.87 -11.25
N SER A 278 -18.91 6.18 -11.63
CA SER A 278 -18.81 5.33 -12.83
C SER A 278 -17.95 4.10 -12.56
N THR A 279 -18.17 3.01 -13.28
CA THR A 279 -17.48 1.73 -13.05
C THR A 279 -16.95 1.14 -14.36
N SER A 280 -16.04 0.17 -14.25
CA SER A 280 -15.54 -0.58 -15.43
C SER A 280 -16.60 -1.41 -16.14
N TRP A 281 -17.77 -1.60 -15.53
CA TRP A 281 -18.92 -2.33 -16.06
C TRP A 281 -20.14 -1.45 -16.37
N SER A 282 -20.08 -0.13 -16.15
CA SER A 282 -21.12 0.81 -16.61
C SER A 282 -20.88 1.28 -18.06
N ASP A 283 -19.88 0.73 -18.76
CA ASP A 283 -19.52 1.05 -20.15
C ASP A 283 -19.25 2.55 -20.42
N GLY A 284 -18.85 3.29 -19.38
CA GLY A 284 -18.62 4.73 -19.42
C GLY A 284 -19.84 5.60 -19.09
N ALA A 285 -21.01 4.99 -18.84
CA ALA A 285 -22.13 5.70 -18.22
C ALA A 285 -21.83 6.02 -16.75
N SER A 286 -22.41 7.11 -16.24
CA SER A 286 -22.31 7.53 -14.85
C SER A 286 -23.68 7.39 -14.17
N SER A 287 -23.67 7.18 -12.86
CA SER A 287 -24.86 7.12 -12.00
C SER A 287 -25.68 8.42 -12.03
N PRO A 288 -26.90 8.41 -11.47
CA PRO A 288 -27.53 9.62 -10.98
C PRO A 288 -26.63 10.41 -10.02
N ARG A 289 -26.91 11.70 -9.86
CA ARG A 289 -26.28 12.53 -8.82
C ARG A 289 -26.78 12.13 -7.44
N SER A 290 -25.89 12.23 -6.46
CA SER A 290 -26.22 12.18 -5.04
C SER A 290 -27.23 13.27 -4.67
N SER A 291 -27.86 13.13 -3.49
CA SER A 291 -28.35 14.29 -2.77
C SER A 291 -27.24 15.33 -2.60
N ALA A 292 -27.60 16.62 -2.67
CA ALA A 292 -26.68 17.69 -2.32
C ALA A 292 -26.38 17.68 -0.81
N VAL A 293 -25.15 18.00 -0.44
CA VAL A 293 -24.70 18.17 0.95
C VAL A 293 -24.01 19.51 1.07
N ASP A 294 -24.54 20.36 1.94
CA ASP A 294 -23.98 21.68 2.22
C ASP A 294 -22.80 21.54 3.19
N ILE A 295 -21.70 22.21 2.86
CA ILE A 295 -20.46 22.29 3.63
C ILE A 295 -20.04 23.75 3.81
N GLU A 296 -19.33 24.04 4.89
CA GLU A 296 -18.58 25.28 5.03
C GLU A 296 -17.11 24.97 4.73
N VAL A 297 -16.53 25.62 3.72
CA VAL A 297 -15.11 25.49 3.40
C VAL A 297 -14.34 26.57 4.15
N ASP A 298 -13.22 26.18 4.74
CA ASP A 298 -12.24 27.07 5.36
C ASP A 298 -10.86 26.52 5.01
N VAL A 299 -10.14 27.21 4.14
CA VAL A 299 -8.76 26.90 3.72
C VAL A 299 -7.74 27.88 4.33
N THR A 300 -8.17 28.73 5.27
CA THR A 300 -7.29 29.70 5.92
C THR A 300 -6.38 28.99 6.93
N VAL A 301 -5.10 28.86 6.58
CA VAL A 301 -4.12 28.15 7.41
C VAL A 301 -3.84 28.93 8.71
N PRO A 302 -4.01 28.31 9.90
CA PRO A 302 -3.85 28.99 11.18
C PRO A 302 -2.39 29.38 11.44
N ALA A 303 -2.20 30.47 12.17
CA ALA A 303 -0.86 31.02 12.42
C ALA A 303 0.07 30.06 13.19
N ALA A 304 1.39 30.27 13.12
CA ALA A 304 2.35 29.45 13.85
C ALA A 304 2.23 29.62 15.39
N PRO A 305 2.06 28.55 16.18
CA PRO A 305 2.00 28.66 17.64
C PRO A 305 3.27 29.27 18.25
N VAL A 306 3.09 30.07 19.31
CA VAL A 306 4.21 30.65 20.07
C VAL A 306 4.40 29.87 21.36
N VAL A 307 5.58 29.27 21.56
CA VAL A 307 5.95 28.63 22.83
C VAL A 307 6.42 29.70 23.81
N LEU A 308 5.78 29.76 24.99
CA LEU A 308 6.14 30.67 26.09
C LEU A 308 6.92 29.95 27.20
N ALA A 309 6.62 28.67 27.44
CA ALA A 309 7.38 27.79 28.32
C ALA A 309 7.43 26.36 27.74
N PRO A 310 8.53 25.61 27.91
CA PRO A 310 9.84 26.04 28.42
C PRO A 310 10.52 27.05 27.49
N VAL A 311 11.68 27.60 27.90
CA VAL A 311 12.55 28.42 27.06
C VAL A 311 13.81 27.64 26.61
N ALA A 312 14.71 28.30 25.87
CA ALA A 312 15.83 27.62 25.22
C ALA A 312 16.85 27.08 26.23
N ASP A 313 17.23 25.81 26.06
CA ASP A 313 18.15 25.04 26.92
C ASP A 313 17.67 24.83 28.37
N ASP A 314 16.37 25.02 28.64
CA ASP A 314 15.73 24.64 29.89
C ASP A 314 15.86 23.15 30.20
N ARG A 315 15.81 22.83 31.50
CA ARG A 315 15.87 21.46 32.02
C ARG A 315 14.53 20.99 32.56
N LEU A 316 13.89 20.08 31.85
CA LEU A 316 12.68 19.37 32.27
C LEU A 316 13.04 18.02 32.91
N PRO A 317 12.26 17.53 33.90
CA PRO A 317 12.45 16.20 34.44
C PRO A 317 12.04 15.13 33.41
N VAL A 318 12.68 13.97 33.44
CA VAL A 318 12.44 12.85 32.50
C VAL A 318 11.01 12.29 32.54
N THR A 319 10.25 12.61 33.58
CA THR A 319 8.82 12.31 33.72
C THR A 319 7.90 13.15 32.82
N GLY A 320 8.46 14.14 32.11
CA GLY A 320 7.68 15.13 31.37
C GLY A 320 7.59 16.47 32.12
N GLY A 321 7.28 17.54 31.39
CA GLY A 321 7.18 18.89 31.92
C GLY A 321 6.05 19.69 31.25
N VAL A 322 5.71 20.84 31.82
CA VAL A 322 4.64 21.70 31.28
C VAL A 322 5.16 22.50 30.08
N PHE A 323 4.43 22.41 28.97
CA PHE A 323 4.57 23.24 27.80
C PHE A 323 3.37 24.19 27.74
N SER A 324 3.58 25.46 27.46
CA SER A 324 2.50 26.44 27.31
C SER A 324 2.86 27.54 26.33
N GLY A 325 1.82 28.19 25.79
CA GLY A 325 2.00 29.16 24.72
C GLY A 325 0.73 29.86 24.28
N THR A 326 0.80 30.51 23.13
CA THR A 326 -0.35 31.07 22.42
C THR A 326 -0.59 30.38 21.09
N GLY A 327 -1.84 30.42 20.64
CA GLY A 327 -2.34 29.83 19.41
C GLY A 327 -3.68 30.45 19.04
N GLU A 328 -4.39 29.83 18.13
CA GLU A 328 -5.69 30.27 17.62
C GLU A 328 -6.84 29.60 18.39
N THR A 329 -7.80 30.37 18.89
CA THR A 329 -8.85 29.85 19.78
C THR A 329 -9.73 28.82 19.08
N GLY A 330 -9.90 27.65 19.68
CA GLY A 330 -10.62 26.51 19.09
C GLY A 330 -9.73 25.51 18.34
N ALA A 331 -8.50 25.90 17.97
CA ALA A 331 -7.53 24.98 17.39
C ALA A 331 -7.01 23.95 18.41
N THR A 332 -6.54 22.81 17.92
CA THR A 332 -5.78 21.82 18.69
C THR A 332 -4.30 21.99 18.42
N VAL A 333 -3.53 22.27 19.48
CA VAL A 333 -2.07 22.36 19.46
C VAL A 333 -1.45 21.00 19.75
N SER A 334 -0.49 20.58 18.93
CA SER A 334 0.32 19.36 19.14
C SER A 334 1.79 19.74 19.34
N VAL A 335 2.36 19.34 20.48
CA VAL A 335 3.75 19.61 20.87
C VAL A 335 4.62 18.38 20.56
N PHE A 336 5.70 18.55 19.81
CA PHE A 336 6.60 17.48 19.37
C PHE A 336 7.98 17.58 20.02
N ALA A 337 8.63 16.45 20.25
CA ALA A 337 10.07 16.33 20.50
C ALA A 337 10.72 15.49 19.39
N GLY A 338 11.38 16.15 18.45
CA GLY A 338 11.86 15.52 17.22
C GLY A 338 10.69 15.01 16.37
N ALA A 339 10.47 13.70 16.36
CA ALA A 339 9.43 13.04 15.57
C ALA A 339 8.32 12.37 16.42
N GLY A 340 8.33 12.56 17.75
CA GLY A 340 7.28 12.05 18.65
C GLY A 340 6.48 13.19 19.26
N VAL A 341 5.16 13.02 19.37
CA VAL A 341 4.29 13.92 20.14
C VAL A 341 4.61 13.77 21.63
N LEU A 342 4.73 14.89 22.34
CA LEU A 342 4.83 14.96 23.80
C LEU A 342 3.45 15.13 24.42
N CYS A 343 2.65 16.09 23.94
CA CYS A 343 1.27 16.31 24.40
C CYS A 343 0.49 17.13 23.37
N GLU A 344 -0.83 17.11 23.52
CA GLU A 344 -1.76 17.92 22.74
C GLU A 344 -2.64 18.75 23.69
N SER A 345 -3.18 19.87 23.20
CA SER A 345 -3.91 20.86 24.00
C SER A 345 -4.90 21.62 23.12
N ALA A 346 -6.16 21.75 23.55
CA ALA A 346 -7.08 22.70 22.92
C ALA A 346 -6.67 24.14 23.29
N VAL A 347 -6.71 25.05 22.33
CA VAL A 347 -6.45 26.48 22.57
C VAL A 347 -7.71 27.16 23.05
N VAL A 348 -7.64 27.80 24.22
CA VAL A 348 -8.73 28.55 24.86
C VAL A 348 -8.20 29.96 25.16
N ASP A 349 -8.98 31.00 24.85
CA ASP A 349 -8.58 32.41 25.01
C ASP A 349 -7.19 32.73 24.40
N SER A 350 -6.96 32.24 23.17
CA SER A 350 -5.69 32.28 22.43
C SER A 350 -4.48 31.67 23.17
N ARG A 351 -4.71 30.81 24.17
CA ARG A 351 -3.66 30.17 25.01
C ARG A 351 -3.82 28.66 25.06
N TRP A 352 -2.70 27.97 25.20
CA TRP A 352 -2.66 26.52 25.37
C TRP A 352 -1.66 26.11 26.46
N SER A 353 -1.89 24.94 27.04
CA SER A 353 -1.03 24.35 28.07
C SER A 353 -1.22 22.84 28.14
N CYS A 354 -0.13 22.08 28.07
CA CYS A 354 -0.17 20.63 28.29
C CYS A 354 1.07 20.13 29.02
N THR A 355 0.92 19.02 29.76
CA THR A 355 2.07 18.32 30.36
C THR A 355 2.56 17.28 29.38
N GLY A 356 3.77 17.45 28.87
CA GLY A 356 4.40 16.52 27.94
C GLY A 356 4.65 15.16 28.57
N ALA A 357 4.56 14.11 27.76
CA ALA A 357 4.86 12.73 28.16
C ALA A 357 6.31 12.55 28.63
N PRO A 358 6.61 11.46 29.37
CA PRO A 358 7.98 11.13 29.77
C PRO A 358 8.93 10.97 28.57
N ALA A 359 10.13 11.55 28.69
CA ALA A 359 11.15 11.52 27.65
C ALA A 359 12.50 11.08 28.24
N ALA A 360 13.24 10.26 27.47
CA ALA A 360 14.54 9.74 27.89
C ALA A 360 15.58 10.89 28.05
N PRO A 361 16.58 10.76 28.95
CA PRO A 361 17.56 11.81 29.18
C PRO A 361 18.30 12.24 27.90
N GLY A 362 18.28 13.53 27.57
CA GLY A 362 18.85 14.04 26.33
C GLY A 362 18.42 15.48 25.99
N ARG A 363 19.00 16.05 24.93
CA ARG A 363 18.61 17.36 24.37
C ARG A 363 17.81 17.14 23.09
N TYR A 364 16.58 17.64 23.05
CA TYR A 364 15.63 17.42 21.96
C TYR A 364 15.26 18.75 21.29
N PRO A 365 15.09 18.77 19.96
CA PRO A 365 14.39 19.86 19.29
C PRO A 365 12.89 19.71 19.55
N VAL A 366 12.29 20.71 20.20
CA VAL A 366 10.86 20.84 20.40
C VAL A 366 10.29 21.76 19.33
N ALA A 367 9.19 21.35 18.70
CA ALA A 367 8.43 22.12 17.74
C ALA A 367 6.94 21.96 18.02
N VAL A 368 6.13 22.94 17.66
CA VAL A 368 4.68 22.95 17.93
C VAL A 368 3.94 23.29 16.65
N LEU A 369 2.84 22.57 16.41
CA LEU A 369 1.88 22.82 15.33
C LEU A 369 0.51 23.09 15.97
N GLN A 370 -0.38 23.75 15.23
CA GLN A 370 -1.81 23.73 15.54
C GLN A 370 -2.63 23.35 14.31
N GLN A 371 -3.77 22.69 14.56
CA GLN A 371 -4.79 22.39 13.56
C GLN A 371 -6.12 23.03 14.00
N ASP A 372 -6.76 23.77 13.11
CA ASP A 372 -8.08 24.39 13.37
C ASP A 372 -9.24 23.36 13.35
N ALA A 373 -10.48 23.85 13.37
CA ALA A 373 -11.68 23.02 13.36
C ALA A 373 -11.99 22.41 11.97
N ALA A 374 -11.66 23.10 10.87
CA ALA A 374 -11.87 22.64 9.49
C ALA A 374 -10.85 21.57 9.08
N GLY A 375 -9.61 21.74 9.55
CA GLY A 375 -8.49 20.82 9.42
C GLY A 375 -7.21 21.44 8.86
N ASN A 376 -7.10 22.75 8.67
CA ASN A 376 -5.84 23.33 8.19
C ASN A 376 -4.78 23.28 9.29
N VAL A 377 -3.52 23.05 8.91
CA VAL A 377 -2.41 22.83 9.85
C VAL A 377 -1.37 23.94 9.67
N SER A 378 -1.03 24.59 10.77
CA SER A 378 -0.08 25.70 10.79
C SER A 378 1.31 25.31 10.28
N VAL A 379 2.14 26.30 9.94
CA VAL A 379 3.59 26.07 9.93
C VAL A 379 4.12 25.83 11.34
N GLN A 380 5.30 25.20 11.48
CA GLN A 380 5.89 24.91 12.78
C GLN A 380 6.29 26.18 13.54
N SER A 381 6.09 26.16 14.85
CA SER A 381 6.69 27.12 15.78
C SER A 381 8.22 27.17 15.62
N ARG A 382 8.84 28.25 16.10
CA ARG A 382 10.31 28.32 16.23
C ARG A 382 10.82 27.11 17.03
N VAL A 383 11.68 26.30 16.41
CA VAL A 383 12.27 25.11 17.04
C VAL A 383 13.10 25.50 18.27
N LEU A 384 12.78 24.88 19.40
CA LEU A 384 13.34 25.16 20.72
C LEU A 384 14.16 23.96 21.20
N ALA A 385 15.41 24.14 21.62
CA ALA A 385 16.15 23.05 22.24
C ALA A 385 15.79 22.92 23.72
N VAL A 386 15.36 21.74 24.17
CA VAL A 386 15.00 21.45 25.57
C VAL A 386 15.77 20.23 26.07
N VAL A 387 16.22 20.25 27.32
CA VAL A 387 17.00 19.16 27.93
C VAL A 387 16.16 18.39 28.93
N PHE A 388 15.90 17.11 28.67
CA PHE A 388 15.33 16.19 29.65
C PHE A 388 16.44 15.56 30.48
N GLY A 389 16.33 15.61 31.80
CA GLY A 389 17.32 15.03 32.71
C GLY A 389 17.25 15.60 34.12
N ASP A 390 18.00 14.97 35.04
CA ASP A 390 18.03 15.41 36.43
C ASP A 390 18.55 16.85 36.57
N ARG A 391 17.96 17.56 37.54
CA ARG A 391 18.41 18.90 37.94
C ARG A 391 19.81 18.78 38.50
N ALA A 392 20.79 19.42 37.85
CA ALA A 392 22.18 19.39 38.29
C ALA A 392 22.26 19.88 39.75
N ALA A 393 22.77 19.04 40.65
CA ALA A 393 22.92 19.40 42.05
C ALA A 393 23.85 20.60 42.17
N THR A 394 23.34 21.70 42.72
CA THR A 394 24.10 22.95 42.91
C THR A 394 25.38 22.64 43.68
N SER A 395 26.53 22.88 43.05
CA SER A 395 27.83 22.51 43.63
C SER A 395 28.16 23.38 44.84
N THR A 396 27.91 22.85 46.04
CA THR A 396 28.25 23.50 47.30
C THR A 396 29.75 23.82 47.34
N PRO A 397 30.17 25.06 47.65
CA PRO A 397 31.57 25.44 47.63
C PRO A 397 32.38 24.66 48.68
N ARG A 398 33.53 24.13 48.25
CA ARG A 398 34.43 23.29 49.05
C ARG A 398 35.10 24.12 50.16
N PRO A 399 34.99 23.76 51.45
CA PRO A 399 35.72 24.43 52.51
C PRO A 399 37.22 24.05 52.50
N THR A 400 38.07 25.03 52.81
CA THR A 400 39.53 24.86 52.97
C THR A 400 39.86 24.25 54.34
N PRO A 401 40.82 23.32 54.48
CA PRO A 401 41.18 22.75 55.78
C PRO A 401 42.04 23.72 56.63
N GLY A 402 41.74 23.85 57.93
CA GLY A 402 42.51 24.70 58.84
C GLY A 402 42.44 24.28 60.33
N ALA A 403 43.60 23.87 60.86
CA ALA A 403 44.03 23.84 62.26
C ALA A 403 43.08 23.41 63.41
N THR A 404 43.38 22.23 63.96
CA THR A 404 43.19 21.72 65.32
C THR A 404 43.05 22.72 66.49
N ALA A 405 42.03 22.52 67.35
CA ALA A 405 42.13 22.61 68.83
C ALA A 405 40.91 21.97 69.54
N SER A 406 41.07 21.60 70.83
CA SER A 406 40.02 21.16 71.77
C SER A 406 40.38 21.70 73.17
N PRO A 407 39.45 21.97 74.12
CA PRO A 407 38.66 20.92 74.77
C PRO A 407 37.20 21.26 75.19
N ARG A 408 36.58 20.26 75.84
CA ARG A 408 35.22 20.03 76.41
C ARG A 408 35.08 20.57 77.87
N PRO A 409 33.90 20.62 78.60
CA PRO A 409 32.44 20.47 78.31
C PRO A 409 31.52 21.62 78.86
N THR A 410 30.17 21.58 78.67
CA THR A 410 29.13 21.41 79.75
C THR A 410 27.65 21.53 79.30
N LYS A 411 26.72 21.18 80.23
CA LYS A 411 25.24 21.09 80.09
C LYS A 411 24.52 22.44 79.90
N GLY A 412 23.31 22.41 79.31
CA GLY A 412 22.27 23.45 79.40
C GLY A 412 20.92 22.95 78.87
N ALA A 413 19.78 23.41 79.41
CA ALA A 413 18.44 22.84 79.14
C ALA A 413 17.44 23.82 78.48
N SER A 414 16.30 23.25 78.04
CA SER A 414 14.96 23.87 77.83
C SER A 414 14.60 24.93 78.90
N PRO A 415 13.70 25.92 78.66
CA PRO A 415 12.42 25.82 77.92
C PRO A 415 12.24 26.97 76.86
N ALA A 416 11.08 27.34 76.29
CA ALA A 416 9.66 27.05 76.57
C ALA A 416 8.74 27.23 75.32
N ALA A 417 7.44 26.96 75.50
CA ALA A 417 6.30 27.49 74.70
C ALA A 417 5.33 28.24 75.65
N PRO A 418 4.30 28.99 75.18
CA PRO A 418 3.00 28.36 74.88
C PRO A 418 2.20 28.96 73.69
N ALA A 419 1.03 28.37 73.41
CA ALA A 419 0.00 28.80 72.43
C ALA A 419 -1.08 29.68 73.14
N PRO A 420 -2.37 29.88 72.70
CA PRO A 420 -3.23 29.22 71.68
C PRO A 420 -3.86 30.25 70.66
N SER A 421 -4.95 30.07 69.89
CA SER A 421 -6.13 29.15 69.92
C SER A 421 -6.98 29.11 68.62
N SER A 422 -7.64 27.94 68.34
CA SER A 422 -8.97 27.70 67.69
C SER A 422 -9.38 28.39 66.37
N GLY A 423 -10.14 27.79 65.42
CA GLY A 423 -10.82 26.48 65.25
C GLY A 423 -11.37 26.40 63.79
N ASP A 424 -11.57 25.23 63.14
CA ASP A 424 -12.76 24.35 63.13
C ASP A 424 -14.07 25.04 62.66
N ASP A 425 -14.96 24.53 61.79
CA ASP A 425 -15.23 23.19 61.17
C ASP A 425 -15.40 23.31 59.62
N GLY A 426 -15.74 22.32 58.77
CA GLY A 426 -16.20 20.92 58.88
C GLY A 426 -16.29 20.23 57.48
N ALA A 427 -16.77 18.97 57.36
CA ALA A 427 -16.43 18.10 56.20
C ALA A 427 -17.56 17.33 55.46
N ALA A 428 -17.31 17.11 54.14
CA ALA A 428 -17.59 15.96 53.26
C ALA A 428 -18.98 15.27 53.13
N GLN A 429 -19.44 15.11 51.87
CA GLN A 429 -20.22 13.96 51.35
C GLN A 429 -20.27 13.99 49.79
N SER A 430 -20.96 13.03 49.14
CA SER A 430 -20.97 12.85 47.66
C SER A 430 -22.37 12.41 47.12
N PRO A 431 -22.53 11.91 45.87
CA PRO A 431 -23.45 12.40 44.81
C PRO A 431 -24.87 11.73 44.87
N PRO A 432 -25.83 11.85 43.91
CA PRO A 432 -25.73 12.27 42.49
C PRO A 432 -26.94 13.04 41.85
N ASP A 433 -26.96 13.05 40.51
CA ASP A 433 -28.06 13.29 39.54
C ASP A 433 -28.62 14.72 39.28
N GLY A 434 -28.87 15.04 38.00
CA GLY A 434 -29.74 16.18 37.60
C GLY A 434 -29.41 16.97 36.31
N SER A 435 -29.88 16.49 35.15
CA SER A 435 -30.44 17.24 34.00
C SER A 435 -29.74 18.46 33.32
N SER A 436 -29.74 18.43 31.97
CA SER A 436 -29.59 19.57 31.03
C SER A 436 -30.88 20.44 30.94
N PRO A 437 -30.99 21.49 30.08
CA PRO A 437 -30.01 22.14 29.17
C PRO A 437 -29.96 23.70 29.28
N GLY A 438 -29.13 24.37 28.45
CA GLY A 438 -29.15 25.84 28.35
C GLY A 438 -28.12 26.52 27.43
N THR A 439 -28.39 26.58 26.12
CA THR A 439 -27.97 27.68 25.21
C THR A 439 -28.77 28.97 25.54
N PRO A 440 -28.45 30.20 25.04
CA PRO A 440 -27.54 30.57 23.94
C PRO A 440 -26.56 31.74 24.25
N GLY A 441 -25.80 32.20 23.24
CA GLY A 441 -24.98 33.42 23.34
C GLY A 441 -24.18 33.77 22.08
N SER A 442 -24.83 34.37 21.08
CA SER A 442 -24.23 34.90 19.84
C SER A 442 -23.27 36.08 20.05
N GLY A 443 -22.29 36.25 19.16
CA GLY A 443 -21.47 37.46 19.06
C GLY A 443 -20.56 37.46 17.83
N ASP A 444 -20.93 38.21 16.80
CA ASP A 444 -20.11 38.49 15.61
C ASP A 444 -18.95 39.46 15.91
N ASP A 445 -17.87 39.44 15.12
CA ASP A 445 -17.46 40.60 14.30
C ASP A 445 -16.12 40.42 13.54
N GLY A 446 -16.14 40.74 12.24
CA GLY A 446 -15.17 41.67 11.63
C GLY A 446 -13.74 41.21 11.29
N GLY A 447 -13.55 40.63 10.09
CA GLY A 447 -12.26 40.22 9.50
C GLY A 447 -11.22 41.31 9.17
N GLY A 448 -10.13 40.94 8.46
CA GLY A 448 -8.97 41.84 8.30
C GLY A 448 -7.78 41.42 7.42
N ALA A 449 -8.02 40.99 6.16
CA ALA A 449 -7.11 41.09 4.99
C ALA A 449 -5.57 40.92 5.12
N GLY A 450 -5.06 39.84 4.49
CA GLY A 450 -4.02 39.97 3.44
C GLY A 450 -2.56 39.62 3.78
N GLY A 451 -1.92 38.83 2.91
CA GLY A 451 -0.47 38.60 2.90
C GLY A 451 -0.06 37.29 2.22
N ASP A 452 0.33 37.35 0.94
CA ASP A 452 0.89 36.21 0.20
C ASP A 452 2.28 35.82 0.73
N ASP A 453 2.58 34.52 0.80
CA ASP A 453 3.86 33.95 0.33
C ASP A 453 3.79 32.41 0.29
N GLY A 454 4.05 31.81 -0.88
CA GLY A 454 3.81 30.38 -1.13
C GLY A 454 4.95 29.43 -0.69
N GLY A 455 4.59 28.32 -0.05
CA GLY A 455 5.48 27.19 0.24
C GLY A 455 4.75 25.84 0.09
N PRO A 456 5.39 24.77 -0.39
CA PRO A 456 4.69 23.55 -0.81
C PRO A 456 4.18 22.74 0.38
N GLY A 457 2.85 22.60 0.49
CA GLY A 457 2.19 21.72 1.45
C GLY A 457 2.42 20.24 1.12
N GLY A 458 2.74 19.44 2.14
CA GLY A 458 2.78 17.98 2.03
C GLY A 458 1.44 17.38 2.43
N GLN A 459 0.85 16.55 1.56
CA GLN A 459 -0.45 15.92 1.81
C GLN A 459 -0.40 14.95 3.00
N ALA A 460 -1.46 14.96 3.82
CA ALA A 460 -1.69 13.93 4.84
C ALA A 460 -2.30 12.68 4.17
N PRO A 461 -1.83 11.45 4.51
CA PRO A 461 -2.19 10.25 3.77
C PRO A 461 -3.53 9.65 4.21
N SER A 462 -4.20 9.00 3.25
CA SER A 462 -5.37 8.14 3.44
C SER A 462 -5.11 6.99 4.43
N GLY A 463 -6.10 6.69 5.27
CA GLY A 463 -6.08 5.52 6.17
C GLY A 463 -6.79 5.68 7.52
N ALA A 464 -7.01 6.90 8.00
CA ALA A 464 -7.70 7.12 9.28
C ALA A 464 -9.22 6.87 9.16
N SER A 465 -9.76 5.96 9.97
CA SER A 465 -11.20 5.70 10.05
C SER A 465 -11.94 6.88 10.71
N PRO A 466 -13.10 7.36 10.20
CA PRO A 466 -13.79 8.52 10.75
C PRO A 466 -14.32 8.35 12.19
N ASN A 467 -14.49 7.10 12.63
CA ASN A 467 -14.94 6.76 13.98
C ASN A 467 -13.74 6.35 14.84
N GLY A 468 -13.57 6.98 16.00
CA GLY A 468 -12.40 6.83 16.89
C GLY A 468 -12.22 5.48 17.61
N SER A 469 -12.64 4.38 16.99
CA SER A 469 -12.47 3.01 17.48
C SER A 469 -11.47 2.25 16.61
N THR A 470 -10.16 2.47 16.83
CA THR A 470 -9.09 1.75 16.13
C THR A 470 -9.23 0.24 16.35
N SER A 471 -9.48 -0.52 15.30
CA SER A 471 -9.74 -1.95 15.35
C SER A 471 -8.52 -2.77 14.89
N TRP A 472 -8.55 -4.07 15.15
CA TRP A 472 -7.55 -4.99 14.61
C TRP A 472 -7.83 -5.35 13.15
N ALA A 473 -9.04 -5.12 12.62
CA ALA A 473 -9.42 -5.44 11.25
C ALA A 473 -9.15 -4.29 10.27
N ASP A 474 -8.83 -3.09 10.76
CA ASP A 474 -8.61 -1.88 9.96
C ASP A 474 -7.52 -2.10 8.90
N GLY A 475 -7.70 -1.45 7.75
CA GLY A 475 -6.81 -1.57 6.60
C GLY A 475 -5.42 -0.99 6.83
N THR A 476 -4.46 -1.41 5.99
CA THR A 476 -3.13 -0.80 5.88
C THR A 476 -2.74 -0.70 4.41
N ARG A 477 -1.68 0.04 4.07
CA ARG A 477 -1.11 0.08 2.70
C ARG A 477 -0.63 -1.28 2.14
N PHE A 478 -0.82 -2.38 2.87
CA PHE A 478 -0.57 -3.75 2.43
C PHE A 478 -1.83 -4.63 2.37
N THR A 479 -2.99 -4.18 2.90
CA THR A 479 -4.28 -4.89 2.72
C THR A 479 -4.88 -4.67 1.33
N THR A 480 -4.50 -3.59 0.64
CA THR A 480 -4.88 -3.28 -0.74
C THR A 480 -4.53 -4.47 -1.66
N ALA A 481 -5.57 -5.10 -2.22
CA ALA A 481 -5.39 -6.34 -2.98
C ALA A 481 -4.64 -6.07 -4.31
N LEU A 482 -3.53 -6.79 -4.52
CA LEU A 482 -2.83 -6.77 -5.81
C LEU A 482 -3.76 -7.35 -6.90
N GLN A 483 -4.08 -6.51 -7.89
CA GLN A 483 -4.97 -6.83 -9.01
C GLN A 483 -4.66 -8.21 -9.63
N PRO A 484 -5.69 -8.99 -10.03
CA PRO A 484 -5.46 -10.30 -10.65
C PRO A 484 -4.60 -10.20 -11.90
N VAL A 485 -3.64 -11.12 -12.04
CA VAL A 485 -2.54 -11.12 -13.05
C VAL A 485 -3.01 -10.90 -14.50
N LEU A 486 -4.26 -11.24 -14.83
CA LEU A 486 -4.83 -11.14 -16.17
C LEU A 486 -5.96 -10.09 -16.33
N ALA A 487 -6.45 -9.50 -15.24
CA ALA A 487 -7.64 -8.64 -15.27
C ALA A 487 -7.37 -7.21 -15.79
N SER A 488 -6.14 -6.72 -15.70
CA SER A 488 -5.84 -5.29 -15.89
C SER A 488 -5.78 -4.79 -17.33
N GLY A 489 -5.78 -5.69 -18.34
CA GLY A 489 -5.52 -5.36 -19.75
C GLY A 489 -4.09 -4.83 -20.06
N ALA A 490 -3.41 -4.25 -19.08
CA ALA A 490 -2.13 -3.55 -19.17
C ALA A 490 -0.89 -4.46 -19.00
N TRP A 491 -1.03 -5.78 -19.14
CA TRP A 491 0.10 -6.73 -19.06
C TRP A 491 1.22 -6.42 -20.06
N TRP A 492 0.88 -5.80 -21.20
CA TRP A 492 1.85 -5.31 -22.18
C TRP A 492 2.71 -4.15 -21.65
N VAL A 493 2.16 -3.28 -20.78
CA VAL A 493 2.90 -2.19 -20.12
C VAL A 493 3.99 -2.79 -19.23
N ALA A 494 3.68 -3.84 -18.47
CA ALA A 494 4.66 -4.54 -17.65
C ALA A 494 5.81 -5.16 -18.47
N LEU A 495 5.52 -5.66 -19.69
CA LEU A 495 6.55 -6.14 -20.62
C LEU A 495 7.42 -4.99 -21.18
N VAL A 496 6.81 -3.86 -21.55
CA VAL A 496 7.52 -2.66 -22.01
C VAL A 496 8.42 -2.11 -20.91
N VAL A 497 7.91 -1.98 -19.67
CA VAL A 497 8.70 -1.56 -18.50
C VAL A 497 9.84 -2.55 -18.22
N ALA A 498 9.60 -3.86 -18.26
CA ALA A 498 10.65 -4.86 -18.08
C ALA A 498 11.76 -4.76 -19.16
N ALA A 499 11.40 -4.50 -20.41
CA ALA A 499 12.35 -4.29 -21.51
C ALA A 499 13.14 -2.97 -21.35
N LEU A 500 12.46 -1.88 -20.97
CA LEU A 500 13.08 -0.58 -20.68
C LEU A 500 14.04 -0.67 -19.50
N VAL A 501 13.68 -1.34 -18.41
CA VAL A 501 14.56 -1.56 -17.24
C VAL A 501 15.76 -2.44 -17.63
N LEU A 502 15.59 -3.43 -18.50
CA LEU A 502 16.70 -4.24 -19.00
C LEU A 502 17.69 -3.37 -19.81
N LEU A 503 17.18 -2.47 -20.66
CA LEU A 503 17.97 -1.61 -21.55
C LEU A 503 18.61 -0.41 -20.85
N LEU A 504 17.90 0.25 -19.93
CA LEU A 504 18.30 1.51 -19.28
C LEU A 504 18.89 1.32 -17.87
N VAL A 505 18.63 0.19 -17.19
CA VAL A 505 19.16 -0.06 -15.83
C VAL A 505 20.06 -1.30 -15.80
N ALA A 506 19.60 -2.45 -16.26
CA ALA A 506 20.35 -3.71 -16.12
C ALA A 506 21.59 -3.76 -17.04
N LEU A 507 21.51 -3.24 -18.26
CA LEU A 507 22.66 -3.12 -19.16
C LEU A 507 23.64 -2.00 -18.73
N PRO A 508 23.20 -0.77 -18.39
CA PRO A 508 24.15 0.29 -18.02
C PRO A 508 24.80 0.06 -16.64
N THR A 509 24.11 -0.56 -15.68
CA THR A 509 24.77 -1.06 -14.44
C THR A 509 25.87 -2.08 -14.73
N ARG A 510 25.76 -2.90 -15.78
CA ARG A 510 26.85 -3.80 -16.21
C ARG A 510 28.04 -3.02 -16.75
N LEU A 511 27.80 -2.01 -17.59
CA LEU A 511 28.86 -1.18 -18.17
C LEU A 511 29.63 -0.42 -17.07
N LEU A 512 28.91 0.25 -16.16
CA LEU A 512 29.47 0.98 -15.02
C LEU A 512 30.20 0.06 -14.03
N ALA A 513 29.69 -1.15 -13.77
CA ALA A 513 30.39 -2.15 -12.96
C ALA A 513 31.69 -2.65 -13.61
N GLY A 514 31.81 -2.54 -14.94
CA GLY A 514 33.06 -2.78 -15.68
C GLY A 514 34.10 -1.69 -15.44
N THR A 515 33.72 -0.42 -15.59
CA THR A 515 34.65 0.72 -15.46
C THR A 515 35.20 0.86 -14.05
N VAL A 516 34.34 0.83 -13.04
CA VAL A 516 34.74 0.90 -11.62
C VAL A 516 35.59 -0.33 -11.25
N GLY A 517 35.35 -1.48 -11.89
CA GLY A 517 36.18 -2.68 -11.77
C GLY A 517 37.60 -2.48 -12.31
N ALA A 518 37.74 -1.89 -13.51
CA ALA A 518 39.04 -1.57 -14.10
C ALA A 518 39.81 -0.55 -13.26
N LEU A 519 39.16 0.54 -12.85
CA LEU A 519 39.73 1.61 -12.01
C LEU A 519 40.10 1.19 -10.58
N THR A 520 39.74 -0.03 -10.15
CA THR A 520 40.06 -0.56 -8.82
C THR A 520 40.85 -1.87 -8.84
N ALA A 521 41.25 -2.36 -10.02
CA ALA A 521 42.17 -3.48 -10.15
C ALA A 521 43.59 -3.04 -9.73
N PRO A 522 44.27 -3.76 -8.81
CA PRO A 522 45.67 -3.48 -8.50
C PRO A 522 46.53 -3.95 -9.68
N GLY A 523 47.20 -3.01 -10.36
CA GLY A 523 48.20 -3.33 -11.37
C GLY A 523 49.35 -4.13 -10.75
N ILE A 524 49.75 -5.22 -11.41
CA ILE A 524 50.88 -6.05 -10.97
C ILE A 524 52.15 -5.46 -11.58
N ALA A 525 52.78 -4.54 -10.85
CA ALA A 525 54.14 -4.08 -11.08
C ALA A 525 55.01 -4.47 -9.87
N PRO A 526 56.07 -5.28 -10.04
CA PRO A 526 56.94 -5.66 -8.93
C PRO A 526 57.95 -4.55 -8.62
N GLY A 527 57.86 -3.94 -7.43
CA GLY A 527 58.92 -3.09 -6.88
C GLY A 527 58.70 -1.58 -7.00
N THR A 528 57.82 -1.02 -6.15
CA THR A 528 57.91 0.33 -5.56
C THR A 528 56.79 0.50 -4.53
N ASP A 529 57.02 1.27 -3.45
CA ASP A 529 56.08 1.40 -2.32
C ASP A 529 54.89 2.34 -2.58
N GLY A 530 54.11 2.03 -3.62
CA GLY A 530 52.87 2.72 -3.98
C GLY A 530 51.73 2.48 -2.98
N LEU A 531 51.52 3.42 -2.04
CA LEU A 531 50.48 3.34 -1.01
C LEU A 531 49.06 3.17 -1.60
N PRO A 532 48.34 2.05 -1.34
CA PRO A 532 47.11 1.74 -2.06
C PRO A 532 45.92 2.61 -1.64
N ARG A 533 45.24 3.20 -2.64
CA ARG A 533 44.07 4.09 -2.54
C ARG A 533 42.92 3.55 -1.67
N ARG A 534 42.85 2.23 -1.46
CA ARG A 534 41.97 1.55 -0.47
C ARG A 534 42.08 2.12 0.96
N ARG A 535 43.20 2.71 1.34
CA ARG A 535 43.37 3.39 2.65
C ARG A 535 42.53 4.66 2.79
N MET A 536 42.07 5.28 1.71
CA MET A 536 41.34 6.56 1.77
C MET A 536 39.90 6.39 2.30
N LEU A 537 39.15 5.39 1.79
CA LEU A 537 37.83 5.03 2.33
C LEU A 537 37.91 4.42 3.74
N ALA A 538 39.02 3.78 4.10
CA ALA A 538 39.25 3.31 5.47
C ALA A 538 39.45 4.45 6.48
N ARG A 539 39.93 5.63 6.04
CA ARG A 539 40.09 6.82 6.89
C ARG A 539 38.77 7.50 7.24
N LEU A 540 37.78 7.52 6.34
CA LEU A 540 36.44 8.08 6.64
C LEU A 540 35.66 7.30 7.72
N THR A 541 36.04 6.06 8.02
CA THR A 541 35.33 5.20 9.00
C THR A 541 36.13 4.98 10.30
N GLY A 542 37.19 5.76 10.54
CA GLY A 542 38.01 5.69 11.76
C GLY A 542 38.73 4.36 12.00
N ARG A 543 38.65 3.39 11.06
CA ARG A 543 39.16 2.02 11.23
C ARG A 543 40.64 1.91 10.91
N ASN A 544 41.43 2.63 11.70
CA ASN A 544 42.88 2.47 11.77
C ASN A 544 43.39 2.42 13.22
N ARG A 545 42.64 1.74 14.11
CA ARG A 545 43.17 1.28 15.41
C ARG A 545 43.86 -0.07 15.22
N THR A 546 45.17 -0.08 15.46
CA THR A 546 45.93 -1.31 15.74
C THR A 546 45.39 -1.99 16.99
N ARG A 547 45.73 -3.28 17.19
CA ARG A 547 45.38 -3.99 18.43
C ARG A 547 46.13 -3.38 19.61
N LEU A 548 45.53 -2.44 20.35
CA LEU A 548 45.89 -2.00 21.71
C LEU A 548 44.92 -0.89 22.18
N GLN A 549 43.71 -1.29 22.59
CA GLN A 549 42.83 -0.49 23.46
C GLN A 549 41.77 -1.43 24.05
N GLU A 550 41.83 -1.63 25.36
CA GLU A 550 41.20 -2.75 26.07
C GLU A 550 39.98 -2.34 26.93
N TYR A 551 39.66 -1.05 26.95
CA TYR A 551 38.47 -0.47 27.56
C TYR A 551 37.44 -0.09 26.48
N GLU A 552 36.18 0.08 26.90
CA GLU A 552 34.99 0.20 26.01
C GLU A 552 34.68 -1.06 25.18
N ARG A 553 34.67 -2.23 25.84
CA ARG A 553 33.70 -3.28 25.47
C ARG A 553 32.42 -3.06 26.28
N GLY A 554 31.38 -2.56 25.62
CA GLY A 554 30.01 -2.76 26.11
C GLY A 554 29.72 -4.27 26.25
N PRO A 555 28.72 -4.67 27.07
CA PRO A 555 28.50 -6.07 27.41
C PRO A 555 28.32 -6.93 26.16
N GLN A 556 29.20 -7.93 25.99
CA GLN A 556 29.14 -8.85 24.86
C GLN A 556 27.99 -9.84 25.06
N LEU A 557 26.77 -9.41 24.72
CA LEU A 557 25.61 -10.26 24.54
C LEU A 557 25.96 -11.35 23.53
N ALA A 558 26.24 -12.55 24.02
CA ALA A 558 26.73 -13.70 23.26
C ALA A 558 25.61 -14.37 22.44
N LEU A 559 24.89 -13.56 21.64
CA LEU A 559 23.72 -13.94 20.88
C LEU A 559 24.02 -15.15 19.97
N GLY A 560 23.31 -16.24 20.23
CA GLY A 560 23.39 -17.46 19.43
C GLY A 560 23.09 -17.21 17.95
N ARG A 561 23.48 -18.17 17.09
CA ARG A 561 23.13 -18.12 15.66
C ARG A 561 21.62 -17.93 15.41
N PRO A 562 20.69 -18.63 16.09
CA PRO A 562 19.25 -18.38 15.89
C PRO A 562 18.82 -16.99 16.37
N ALA A 563 19.29 -16.52 17.53
CA ALA A 563 18.94 -15.20 18.06
C ALA A 563 19.38 -14.06 17.11
N ARG A 564 20.54 -14.18 16.45
CA ARG A 564 20.98 -13.24 15.40
C ARG A 564 20.18 -13.33 14.10
N ALA A 565 19.62 -14.50 13.77
CA ALA A 565 18.70 -14.64 12.64
C ALA A 565 17.34 -13.99 12.97
N ALA A 566 16.80 -14.25 14.15
CA ALA A 566 15.55 -13.64 14.63
C ALA A 566 15.64 -12.11 14.67
N LEU A 567 16.74 -11.54 15.21
CA LEU A 567 16.98 -10.10 15.20
C LEU A 567 17.06 -9.53 13.77
N ALA A 568 17.66 -10.26 12.82
CA ALA A 568 17.70 -9.83 11.42
C ALA A 568 16.33 -9.90 10.73
N PHE A 569 15.53 -10.95 10.99
CA PHE A 569 14.17 -11.05 10.47
C PHE A 569 13.26 -9.97 11.05
N ALA A 570 13.30 -9.74 12.37
CA ALA A 570 12.53 -8.68 13.04
C ALA A 570 12.92 -7.29 12.54
N ALA A 571 14.22 -7.00 12.37
CA ALA A 571 14.68 -5.74 11.79
C ALA A 571 14.24 -5.57 10.33
N SER A 572 14.25 -6.64 9.52
CA SER A 572 13.75 -6.59 8.14
C SER A 572 12.24 -6.36 8.09
N ALA A 573 11.47 -6.98 8.99
CA ALA A 573 10.03 -6.81 9.06
C ALA A 573 9.65 -5.40 9.53
N ALA A 574 10.31 -4.88 10.57
CA ALA A 574 10.11 -3.51 11.04
C ALA A 574 10.47 -2.46 9.98
N LEU A 575 11.50 -2.70 9.16
CA LEU A 575 11.81 -1.83 8.01
C LEU A 575 10.73 -1.89 6.93
N ILE A 576 10.07 -3.04 6.72
CA ILE A 576 8.94 -3.17 5.79
C ILE A 576 7.71 -2.45 6.34
N THR A 577 7.38 -2.58 7.63
CA THR A 577 6.25 -1.82 8.21
C THR A 577 6.50 -0.30 8.22
N LEU A 578 7.77 0.12 8.31
CA LEU A 578 8.19 1.53 8.24
C LEU A 578 8.37 2.08 6.80
N SER A 579 8.02 1.31 5.75
CA SER A 579 7.93 1.85 4.39
C SER A 579 6.69 2.74 4.18
N ALA A 580 5.71 2.64 5.09
CA ALA A 580 4.58 3.54 5.25
C ALA A 580 4.74 4.39 6.53
N PRO A 581 3.95 5.46 6.69
CA PRO A 581 3.64 6.02 8.01
C PRO A 581 3.08 4.95 8.95
N VAL A 582 3.26 5.14 10.27
CA VAL A 582 2.79 4.20 11.30
C VAL A 582 2.15 5.02 12.41
N PHE A 583 0.83 4.88 12.59
CA PHE A 583 0.02 5.74 13.47
C PHE A 583 -0.23 5.16 14.88
N GLY A 584 0.43 4.06 15.23
CA GLY A 584 0.36 3.45 16.57
C GLY A 584 -0.82 2.49 16.80
N GLU A 585 -1.62 2.25 15.76
CA GLU A 585 -2.87 1.49 15.81
C GLU A 585 -2.65 -0.05 15.86
N PRO A 586 -3.62 -0.84 16.34
CA PRO A 586 -3.49 -2.31 16.45
C PRO A 586 -3.19 -3.01 15.11
N ALA A 587 -3.72 -2.48 14.00
CA ALA A 587 -3.45 -2.95 12.64
C ALA A 587 -1.94 -2.98 12.30
N TYR A 588 -1.13 -2.06 12.83
CA TYR A 588 0.32 -2.08 12.58
C TYR A 588 1.06 -3.21 13.32
N LEU A 589 0.51 -3.73 14.43
CA LEU A 589 1.06 -4.94 15.06
C LEU A 589 0.69 -6.20 14.26
N ARG A 590 -0.55 -6.26 13.74
CA ARG A 590 -1.00 -7.30 12.81
C ARG A 590 -0.10 -7.34 11.57
N LEU A 591 0.17 -6.18 10.97
CA LEU A 591 1.10 -5.99 9.86
C LEU A 591 2.53 -6.39 10.20
N LEU A 592 3.03 -6.08 11.40
CA LEU A 592 4.37 -6.50 11.81
C LEU A 592 4.48 -8.03 11.93
N LEU A 593 3.44 -8.71 12.43
CA LEU A 593 3.39 -10.18 12.50
C LEU A 593 3.32 -10.80 11.09
N ALA A 594 2.49 -10.25 10.20
CA ALA A 594 2.42 -10.65 8.79
C ALA A 594 3.78 -10.45 8.09
N ALA A 595 4.45 -9.31 8.30
CA ALA A 595 5.78 -9.01 7.76
C ALA A 595 6.86 -9.97 8.29
N ILE A 596 6.84 -10.32 9.58
CA ILE A 596 7.77 -11.33 10.16
C ILE A 596 7.57 -12.69 9.49
N ALA A 597 6.32 -13.13 9.32
CA ALA A 597 6.00 -14.40 8.67
C ALA A 597 6.41 -14.39 7.18
N ALA A 598 6.13 -13.31 6.46
CA ALA A 598 6.49 -13.14 5.06
C ALA A 598 8.02 -13.13 4.85
N VAL A 599 8.76 -12.39 5.69
CA VAL A 599 10.23 -12.38 5.69
C VAL A 599 10.79 -13.77 5.99
N ALA A 600 10.21 -14.52 6.94
CA ALA A 600 10.62 -15.89 7.21
C ALA A 600 10.39 -16.82 5.99
N LEU A 601 9.23 -16.74 5.34
CA LEU A 601 8.93 -17.51 4.12
C LEU A 601 9.90 -17.15 2.98
N LEU A 602 10.11 -15.86 2.70
CA LEU A 602 11.01 -15.40 1.63
C LEU A 602 12.46 -15.86 1.84
N ASN A 603 12.95 -15.86 3.07
CA ASN A 603 14.31 -16.37 3.36
C ASN A 603 14.40 -17.90 3.33
N ALA A 604 13.34 -18.62 3.72
CA ALA A 604 13.24 -20.07 3.53
C ALA A 604 13.21 -20.44 2.02
N ALA A 605 12.43 -19.70 1.22
CA ALA A 605 12.36 -19.85 -0.23
C ALA A 605 13.69 -19.51 -0.93
N ALA A 606 14.41 -18.47 -0.47
CA ALA A 606 15.71 -18.09 -1.01
C ALA A 606 16.87 -19.01 -0.61
N THR A 607 16.71 -19.89 0.39
CA THR A 607 17.83 -20.68 0.92
C THR A 607 17.56 -22.17 1.05
N ILE A 608 16.45 -22.60 1.66
CA ILE A 608 16.17 -24.01 1.95
C ILE A 608 15.74 -24.74 0.68
N LEU A 609 14.70 -24.24 -0.01
CA LEU A 609 14.19 -24.84 -1.25
C LEU A 609 15.28 -24.99 -2.34
N PRO A 610 16.06 -23.93 -2.71
CA PRO A 610 17.14 -24.06 -3.68
C PRO A 610 18.30 -24.92 -3.17
N ALA A 611 18.60 -24.99 -1.86
CA ALA A 611 19.61 -25.91 -1.34
C ALA A 611 19.19 -27.38 -1.47
N VAL A 612 17.93 -27.71 -1.15
CA VAL A 612 17.36 -29.05 -1.30
C VAL A 612 17.34 -29.45 -2.77
N ALA A 613 16.83 -28.60 -3.66
CA ALA A 613 16.79 -28.86 -5.10
C ALA A 613 18.20 -28.96 -5.71
N ALA A 614 19.14 -28.09 -5.33
CA ALA A 614 20.53 -28.16 -5.82
C ALA A 614 21.25 -29.43 -5.35
N ARG A 615 21.02 -29.89 -4.12
CA ARG A 615 21.54 -31.17 -3.62
C ARG A 615 20.89 -32.36 -4.34
N ARG A 616 19.57 -32.33 -4.54
CA ARG A 616 18.78 -33.44 -5.11
C ARG A 616 18.96 -33.65 -6.61
N PHE A 617 19.07 -32.57 -7.38
CA PHE A 617 19.07 -32.60 -8.85
C PHE A 617 20.40 -32.20 -9.50
N LEU A 618 21.25 -31.44 -8.80
CA LEU A 618 22.52 -30.93 -9.34
C LEU A 618 23.77 -31.44 -8.60
N GLY A 619 23.62 -32.16 -7.48
CA GLY A 619 24.72 -32.63 -6.64
C GLY A 619 25.53 -31.51 -5.96
N ILE A 620 24.95 -30.30 -5.84
CA ILE A 620 25.66 -29.13 -5.31
C ILE A 620 25.40 -28.99 -3.81
N GLU A 621 26.45 -29.13 -3.00
CA GLU A 621 26.37 -28.75 -1.59
C GLU A 621 26.44 -27.23 -1.41
N SER A 622 25.49 -26.70 -0.65
CA SER A 622 25.32 -25.27 -0.40
C SER A 622 24.91 -25.00 1.05
N ARG A 623 25.16 -23.78 1.51
CA ARG A 623 24.91 -23.33 2.89
C ARG A 623 24.33 -21.92 2.89
N ALA A 624 23.33 -21.68 3.72
CA ALA A 624 22.81 -20.35 3.97
C ALA A 624 23.83 -19.51 4.77
N ARG A 625 23.88 -18.21 4.48
CA ARG A 625 24.68 -17.23 5.22
C ARG A 625 23.87 -15.96 5.42
N LEU A 626 23.75 -15.48 6.67
CA LEU A 626 23.24 -14.14 6.95
C LEU A 626 24.19 -13.09 6.36
N GLU A 627 23.66 -12.15 5.60
CA GLU A 627 24.42 -11.07 4.95
C GLU A 627 23.84 -9.70 5.35
N PRO A 628 24.39 -9.03 6.38
CA PRO A 628 23.86 -7.76 6.89
C PRO A 628 23.74 -6.63 5.87
N ARG A 629 24.47 -6.70 4.75
CA ARG A 629 24.32 -5.78 3.61
C ARG A 629 22.91 -5.80 2.98
N LEU A 630 22.15 -6.89 3.15
CA LEU A 630 20.82 -7.02 2.58
C LEU A 630 19.77 -6.22 3.38
N LEU A 631 19.96 -6.06 4.70
CA LEU A 631 19.15 -5.12 5.51
C LEU A 631 19.32 -3.66 5.07
N LEU A 632 20.49 -3.29 4.53
CA LEU A 632 20.68 -1.95 3.94
C LEU A 632 19.91 -1.80 2.61
N VAL A 633 19.65 -2.89 1.89
CA VAL A 633 18.75 -2.88 0.72
C VAL A 633 17.31 -2.75 1.18
N THR A 634 16.87 -3.49 2.21
CA THR A 634 15.54 -3.31 2.83
C THR A 634 15.32 -1.88 3.30
N ALA A 635 16.28 -1.29 4.01
CA ALA A 635 16.20 0.09 4.47
C ALA A 635 16.15 1.11 3.32
N GLY A 636 16.92 0.89 2.24
CA GLY A 636 16.86 1.72 1.04
C GLY A 636 15.51 1.61 0.30
N PHE A 637 14.94 0.40 0.25
CA PHE A 637 13.63 0.14 -0.35
C PHE A 637 12.49 0.79 0.44
N ALA A 638 12.51 0.68 1.77
CA ALA A 638 11.57 1.36 2.66
C ALA A 638 11.68 2.88 2.54
N LEU A 639 12.91 3.42 2.52
CA LEU A 639 13.15 4.86 2.36
C LEU A 639 12.68 5.39 1.00
N VAL A 640 12.94 4.67 -0.10
CA VAL A 640 12.43 5.05 -1.44
C VAL A 640 10.91 5.00 -1.49
N SER A 641 10.29 3.97 -0.91
CA SER A 641 8.82 3.87 -0.84
C SER A 641 8.22 5.07 -0.10
N ARG A 642 8.81 5.45 1.03
CA ARG A 642 8.33 6.56 1.85
C ARG A 642 8.64 7.95 1.28
N LEU A 643 9.73 8.12 0.53
CA LEU A 643 10.10 9.41 -0.08
C LEU A 643 9.41 9.69 -1.42
N ALA A 644 8.90 8.67 -2.09
CA ALA A 644 8.13 8.79 -3.34
C ALA A 644 6.66 8.35 -3.17
N ASP A 645 6.20 8.30 -1.91
CA ASP A 645 4.91 7.78 -1.41
C ASP A 645 4.29 6.65 -2.24
N LEU A 646 5.10 5.60 -2.46
CA LEU A 646 4.73 4.49 -3.35
C LEU A 646 3.61 3.63 -2.74
N GLU A 647 2.47 3.62 -3.40
CA GLU A 647 1.39 2.65 -3.19
C GLU A 647 1.23 1.77 -4.45
N PRO A 648 1.40 0.43 -4.36
CA PRO A 648 1.87 -0.32 -3.19
C PRO A 648 3.35 -0.05 -2.86
N ALA A 649 3.78 -0.33 -1.63
CA ALA A 649 5.16 -0.08 -1.21
C ALA A 649 6.19 -1.04 -1.86
N LEU A 650 7.42 -0.56 -2.09
CA LEU A 650 8.49 -1.34 -2.70
C LEU A 650 9.20 -2.21 -1.65
N VAL A 651 8.94 -3.52 -1.64
CA VAL A 651 9.42 -4.46 -0.61
C VAL A 651 10.71 -5.20 -1.00
N PHE A 652 11.65 -5.35 -0.05
CA PHE A 652 12.78 -6.28 -0.16
C PHE A 652 13.03 -7.03 1.17
N GLY A 653 12.63 -8.30 1.23
CA GLY A 653 12.58 -9.09 2.48
C GLY A 653 13.75 -10.05 2.75
N LEU A 654 14.86 -10.02 2.01
CA LEU A 654 15.96 -10.97 2.20
C LEU A 654 17.00 -10.49 3.20
N VAL A 655 17.44 -11.39 4.09
CA VAL A 655 18.58 -11.20 5.01
C VAL A 655 19.63 -12.32 4.92
N ALA A 656 19.30 -13.42 4.24
CA ALA A 656 20.20 -14.55 3.99
C ALA A 656 20.47 -14.76 2.49
N ALA A 657 21.70 -15.16 2.17
CA ALA A 657 22.12 -15.54 0.82
C ALA A 657 22.61 -16.99 0.79
N LEU A 658 22.41 -17.69 -0.33
CA LEU A 658 22.88 -19.05 -0.53
C LEU A 658 24.28 -19.06 -1.18
N VAL A 659 25.23 -19.75 -0.55
CA VAL A 659 26.61 -19.90 -1.07
C VAL A 659 27.00 -21.38 -1.19
N VAL A 660 27.82 -21.70 -2.20
CA VAL A 660 28.35 -23.05 -2.37
C VAL A 660 29.25 -23.41 -1.18
N ALA A 661 29.20 -24.65 -0.71
CA ALA A 661 30.03 -25.13 0.40
C ALA A 661 31.52 -25.24 -0.02
N ALA A 662 31.78 -25.79 -1.21
CA ALA A 662 33.08 -26.03 -1.80
C ALA A 662 33.50 -24.98 -2.86
N PRO A 663 34.80 -24.87 -3.21
CA PRO A 663 35.26 -23.98 -4.29
C PRO A 663 34.82 -24.47 -5.69
N ALA A 664 33.64 -24.06 -6.13
CA ALA A 664 33.06 -24.47 -7.40
C ALA A 664 33.32 -23.50 -8.57
N GLY A 665 33.26 -24.02 -9.80
CA GLY A 665 33.42 -23.25 -11.05
C GLY A 665 32.25 -22.30 -11.36
N ARG A 666 32.45 -21.41 -12.35
CA ARG A 666 31.49 -20.35 -12.74
C ARG A 666 30.09 -20.91 -13.05
N ALA A 667 29.99 -21.95 -13.88
CA ALA A 667 28.70 -22.55 -14.25
C ALA A 667 27.91 -23.13 -13.06
N VAL A 668 28.58 -23.72 -12.06
CA VAL A 668 27.93 -24.23 -10.84
C VAL A 668 27.37 -23.09 -10.00
N LYS A 669 28.15 -22.02 -9.84
CA LYS A 669 27.75 -20.78 -9.14
C LYS A 669 26.61 -20.05 -9.86
N GLY A 670 26.54 -20.13 -11.19
CA GLY A 670 25.46 -19.60 -12.02
C GLY A 670 24.17 -20.41 -11.90
N LYS A 671 24.25 -21.75 -12.03
CA LYS A 671 23.10 -22.65 -11.82
C LYS A 671 22.45 -22.48 -10.45
N LEU A 672 23.25 -22.41 -9.37
CA LEU A 672 22.72 -22.21 -8.02
C LEU A 672 22.06 -20.83 -7.84
N ALA A 673 22.62 -19.79 -8.48
CA ALA A 673 22.04 -18.45 -8.47
C ALA A 673 20.72 -18.37 -9.26
N ALA A 674 20.66 -18.99 -10.44
CA ALA A 674 19.44 -19.08 -11.24
C ALA A 674 18.33 -19.86 -10.53
N LEU A 675 18.68 -20.94 -9.82
CA LEU A 675 17.74 -21.72 -9.01
C LEU A 675 17.19 -20.89 -7.84
N GLN A 676 18.05 -20.17 -7.10
CA GLN A 676 17.62 -19.27 -6.01
C GLN A 676 16.64 -18.20 -6.50
N VAL A 677 16.94 -17.54 -7.63
CA VAL A 677 16.07 -16.51 -8.21
C VAL A 677 14.77 -17.11 -8.75
N GLY A 678 14.85 -18.24 -9.47
CA GLY A 678 13.67 -18.94 -9.99
C GLY A 678 12.71 -19.40 -8.90
N THR A 679 13.21 -19.88 -7.75
CA THR A 679 12.36 -20.22 -6.60
C THR A 679 11.63 -19.00 -6.04
N LEU A 680 12.27 -17.83 -5.97
CA LEU A 680 11.59 -16.60 -5.53
C LEU A 680 10.47 -16.21 -6.51
N LEU A 681 10.72 -16.25 -7.82
CA LEU A 681 9.71 -15.94 -8.83
C LEU A 681 8.50 -16.89 -8.76
N VAL A 682 8.74 -18.20 -8.56
CA VAL A 682 7.66 -19.18 -8.40
C VAL A 682 6.87 -18.93 -7.10
N VAL A 683 7.53 -18.63 -5.98
CA VAL A 683 6.84 -18.33 -4.71
C VAL A 683 6.02 -17.04 -4.80
N GLY A 684 6.55 -15.99 -5.45
CA GLY A 684 5.81 -14.75 -5.70
C GLY A 684 4.59 -14.96 -6.60
N ALA A 685 4.76 -15.68 -7.72
CA ALA A 685 3.63 -15.98 -8.62
C ALA A 685 2.56 -16.85 -7.96
N VAL A 686 2.94 -17.89 -7.19
CA VAL A 686 1.99 -18.74 -6.46
C VAL A 686 1.27 -17.96 -5.37
N ALA A 687 1.97 -17.10 -4.62
CA ALA A 687 1.35 -16.25 -3.60
C ALA A 687 0.33 -15.27 -4.21
N TRP A 688 0.60 -14.73 -5.40
CA TRP A 688 -0.30 -13.81 -6.10
C TRP A 688 -1.54 -14.52 -6.68
N VAL A 689 -1.38 -15.72 -7.24
CA VAL A 689 -2.53 -16.53 -7.67
C VAL A 689 -3.40 -16.88 -6.46
N LEU A 690 -2.81 -17.30 -5.34
CA LEU A 690 -3.54 -17.56 -4.10
C LEU A 690 -4.22 -16.32 -3.53
N SER A 691 -3.58 -15.14 -3.56
CA SER A 691 -4.21 -13.90 -3.10
C SER A 691 -5.38 -13.47 -3.99
N SER A 692 -5.27 -13.65 -5.31
CA SER A 692 -6.38 -13.37 -6.23
C SER A 692 -7.57 -14.32 -6.04
N ALA A 693 -7.31 -15.58 -5.67
CA ALA A 693 -8.36 -16.55 -5.33
C ALA A 693 -9.03 -16.26 -3.97
N LEU A 694 -8.28 -15.72 -2.99
CA LEU A 694 -8.82 -15.30 -1.69
C LEU A 694 -9.61 -13.99 -1.78
N GLY A 695 -9.15 -13.03 -2.61
CA GLY A 695 -9.83 -11.75 -2.80
C GLY A 695 -11.27 -11.89 -3.34
N GLY A 696 -11.52 -12.89 -4.19
CA GLY A 696 -12.86 -13.21 -4.71
C GLY A 696 -13.81 -13.90 -3.72
N ALA A 697 -13.42 -14.05 -2.45
CA ALA A 697 -14.25 -14.67 -1.40
C ALA A 697 -14.34 -13.81 -0.12
N GLY A 698 -13.76 -12.61 -0.12
CA GLY A 698 -13.69 -11.73 1.06
C GLY A 698 -14.61 -10.51 1.04
N GLY A 699 -15.14 -10.11 -0.13
CA GLY A 699 -15.96 -8.91 -0.28
C GLY A 699 -17.30 -9.00 0.46
N ASP A 700 -18.00 -10.12 0.30
CA ASP A 700 -19.41 -10.27 0.73
C ASP A 700 -19.55 -10.64 2.22
N ALA A 701 -18.44 -10.84 2.94
CA ALA A 701 -18.41 -11.43 4.28
C ALA A 701 -18.20 -10.42 5.43
N ALA A 702 -18.13 -9.13 5.14
CA ALA A 702 -17.83 -8.07 6.11
C ALA A 702 -19.07 -7.32 6.66
N ALA A 703 -20.28 -7.66 6.19
CA ALA A 703 -21.51 -7.00 6.60
C ALA A 703 -22.16 -7.65 7.85
N GLY A 704 -21.96 -7.03 9.03
CA GLY A 704 -22.95 -7.03 10.12
C GLY A 704 -22.80 -8.02 11.28
N ASP A 705 -21.96 -9.07 11.22
CA ASP A 705 -21.85 -10.06 12.31
C ASP A 705 -20.66 -9.77 13.26
N PRO A 706 -20.85 -9.56 14.58
CA PRO A 706 -19.74 -9.42 15.53
C PRO A 706 -18.83 -10.66 15.65
N ALA A 707 -19.27 -11.85 15.23
CA ALA A 707 -18.40 -13.02 15.09
C ALA A 707 -17.35 -12.86 13.97
N ALA A 708 -17.59 -11.99 12.98
CA ALA A 708 -16.68 -11.74 11.87
C ALA A 708 -15.39 -11.03 12.30
N GLY A 709 -15.31 -10.41 13.50
CA GLY A 709 -14.12 -9.67 13.95
C GLY A 709 -12.82 -10.48 13.88
N ALA A 710 -12.82 -11.74 14.31
CA ALA A 710 -11.64 -12.61 14.23
C ALA A 710 -11.32 -13.06 12.79
N LEU A 711 -12.34 -13.18 11.93
CA LEU A 711 -12.20 -13.58 10.53
C LEU A 711 -11.69 -12.41 9.67
N GLY A 712 -12.18 -11.18 9.87
CA GLY A 712 -11.68 -9.97 9.24
C GLY A 712 -10.22 -9.70 9.61
N VAL A 713 -9.85 -9.84 10.90
CA VAL A 713 -8.46 -9.81 11.36
C VAL A 713 -7.59 -10.85 10.65
N ALA A 714 -8.09 -12.08 10.48
CA ALA A 714 -7.35 -13.13 9.77
C ALA A 714 -7.25 -12.85 8.26
N ALA A 715 -8.31 -12.34 7.62
CA ALA A 715 -8.34 -12.00 6.21
C ALA A 715 -7.40 -10.83 5.87
N ALA A 716 -7.42 -9.76 6.67
CA ALA A 716 -6.51 -8.63 6.55
C ALA A 716 -5.04 -9.04 6.80
N ALA A 717 -4.78 -9.89 7.80
CA ALA A 717 -3.44 -10.44 8.00
C ALA A 717 -2.98 -11.34 6.84
N ALA A 718 -3.91 -12.06 6.18
CA ALA A 718 -3.61 -12.90 5.03
C ALA A 718 -3.35 -12.08 3.76
N SER A 719 -4.09 -10.99 3.51
CA SER A 719 -3.84 -10.09 2.38
C SER A 719 -2.50 -9.38 2.54
N GLU A 720 -2.20 -8.80 3.71
CA GLU A 720 -0.88 -8.21 3.98
C GLU A 720 0.27 -9.20 3.82
N PHE A 721 0.13 -10.40 4.40
CA PHE A 721 1.13 -11.46 4.24
C PHE A 721 1.35 -11.78 2.76
N ALA A 722 0.29 -11.94 1.98
CA ALA A 722 0.39 -12.23 0.56
C ALA A 722 1.02 -11.06 -0.22
N THR A 723 0.57 -9.83 -0.03
CA THR A 723 1.11 -8.62 -0.67
C THR A 723 2.61 -8.46 -0.36
N ILE A 724 3.04 -8.64 0.89
CA ILE A 724 4.47 -8.58 1.28
C ILE A 724 5.26 -9.74 0.66
N VAL A 725 4.70 -10.95 0.55
CA VAL A 725 5.36 -12.08 -0.12
C VAL A 725 5.50 -11.85 -1.62
N VAL A 726 4.47 -11.35 -2.31
CA VAL A 726 4.50 -11.07 -3.75
C VAL A 726 5.52 -9.97 -4.06
N LEU A 727 5.34 -8.78 -3.49
CA LEU A 727 6.21 -7.63 -3.72
C LEU A 727 7.65 -7.94 -3.27
N GLY A 728 7.80 -8.58 -2.10
CA GLY A 728 9.09 -8.98 -1.55
C GLY A 728 9.81 -10.05 -2.37
N ALA A 729 9.09 -10.96 -3.04
CA ALA A 729 9.66 -11.97 -3.93
C ALA A 729 10.14 -11.35 -5.26
N PHE A 730 9.28 -10.58 -5.94
CA PHE A 730 9.63 -9.94 -7.21
C PHE A 730 10.70 -8.85 -7.04
N GLY A 731 10.63 -8.04 -5.97
CA GLY A 731 11.66 -7.08 -5.59
C GLY A 731 13.01 -7.76 -5.27
N ALA A 732 12.99 -8.86 -4.49
CA ALA A 732 14.20 -9.61 -4.18
C ALA A 732 14.84 -10.29 -5.40
N ALA A 733 14.04 -10.85 -6.30
CA ALA A 733 14.51 -11.40 -7.57
C ALA A 733 15.15 -10.32 -8.44
N SER A 734 14.46 -9.17 -8.60
CA SER A 734 14.90 -8.03 -9.41
C SER A 734 16.25 -7.48 -8.96
N VAL A 735 16.42 -7.16 -7.67
CA VAL A 735 17.72 -6.70 -7.12
C VAL A 735 18.80 -7.77 -7.26
N SER A 736 18.45 -9.05 -7.03
CA SER A 736 19.41 -10.16 -7.15
C SER A 736 19.96 -10.30 -8.57
N LEU A 737 19.16 -9.98 -9.59
CA LEU A 737 19.50 -10.10 -11.02
C LEU A 737 20.34 -8.94 -11.58
N LEU A 738 20.45 -7.81 -10.88
CA LEU A 738 21.30 -6.70 -11.33
C LEU A 738 22.79 -7.15 -11.40
N PRO A 739 23.51 -6.97 -12.52
CA PRO A 739 24.75 -7.70 -12.82
C PRO A 739 26.04 -7.08 -12.23
N PHE A 740 25.94 -6.37 -11.10
CA PHE A 740 27.06 -5.68 -10.46
C PHE A 740 27.89 -6.56 -9.50
N GLY A 741 29.17 -6.20 -9.32
CA GLY A 741 30.05 -6.77 -8.30
C GLY A 741 30.13 -8.31 -8.35
N GLY A 742 29.57 -8.96 -7.33
CA GLY A 742 29.45 -10.42 -7.19
C GLY A 742 28.02 -10.90 -6.97
N SER A 743 27.03 -10.25 -7.60
CA SER A 743 25.60 -10.55 -7.46
C SER A 743 25.20 -11.97 -7.92
N ALA A 744 23.92 -12.33 -7.76
CA ALA A 744 23.37 -13.52 -8.42
C ALA A 744 23.31 -13.32 -9.94
N GLY A 745 22.80 -12.17 -10.39
CA GLY A 745 22.71 -11.76 -11.78
C GLY A 745 24.00 -11.94 -12.57
N ARG A 746 25.13 -11.41 -12.06
CA ARG A 746 26.43 -11.60 -12.71
C ARG A 746 26.79 -13.08 -12.86
N ARG A 747 26.55 -13.91 -11.85
CA ARG A 747 26.86 -15.35 -11.89
C ARG A 747 25.98 -16.11 -12.90
N ILE A 748 24.74 -15.66 -13.10
CA ILE A 748 23.82 -16.21 -14.10
C ILE A 748 24.26 -15.76 -15.49
N LEU A 749 24.53 -14.47 -15.69
CA LEU A 749 25.02 -13.89 -16.94
C LEU A 749 26.34 -14.51 -17.41
N ASP A 750 27.31 -14.68 -16.49
CA ASP A 750 28.60 -15.34 -16.74
C ASP A 750 28.47 -16.88 -16.97
N TRP A 751 27.25 -17.46 -16.92
CA TRP A 751 26.94 -18.87 -17.19
C TRP A 751 26.02 -19.06 -18.42
N SER A 752 24.94 -18.29 -18.52
CA SER A 752 23.98 -18.31 -19.63
C SER A 752 23.25 -16.96 -19.73
N PRO A 753 23.61 -16.11 -20.70
CA PRO A 753 22.95 -14.82 -20.90
C PRO A 753 21.45 -14.93 -21.18
N LEU A 754 20.99 -15.97 -21.89
CA LEU A 754 19.57 -16.18 -22.17
C LEU A 754 18.76 -16.48 -20.90
N VAL A 755 19.33 -17.26 -19.96
CA VAL A 755 18.68 -17.51 -18.65
C VAL A 755 18.68 -16.25 -17.79
N TRP A 756 19.73 -15.42 -17.87
CA TRP A 756 19.72 -14.12 -17.21
C TRP A 756 18.62 -13.20 -17.76
N VAL A 757 18.54 -13.02 -19.08
CA VAL A 757 17.49 -12.20 -19.74
C VAL A 757 16.09 -12.70 -19.37
N ALA A 758 15.82 -14.00 -19.48
CA ALA A 758 14.51 -14.57 -19.16
C ALA A 758 14.10 -14.34 -17.69
N LEU A 759 15.03 -14.54 -16.74
CA LEU A 759 14.77 -14.26 -15.33
C LEU A 759 14.62 -12.76 -15.05
N THR A 760 15.36 -11.89 -15.75
CA THR A 760 15.25 -10.42 -15.64
C THR A 760 13.89 -9.93 -16.13
N LEU A 761 13.43 -10.40 -17.28
CA LEU A 761 12.09 -10.07 -17.79
C LEU A 761 10.98 -10.59 -16.88
N ALA A 762 11.10 -11.82 -16.36
CA ALA A 762 10.12 -12.36 -15.41
C ALA A 762 10.10 -11.61 -14.06
N ALA A 763 11.26 -11.19 -13.54
CA ALA A 763 11.35 -10.47 -12.28
C ALA A 763 10.80 -9.04 -12.36
N PHE A 764 11.28 -8.25 -13.34
CA PHE A 764 10.82 -6.88 -13.51
C PHE A 764 9.43 -6.80 -14.14
N GLY A 765 9.03 -7.78 -14.95
CA GLY A 765 7.66 -7.87 -15.47
C GLY A 765 6.64 -8.17 -14.37
N GLY A 766 6.92 -9.14 -13.49
CA GLY A 766 6.06 -9.41 -12.33
C GLY A 766 5.98 -8.21 -11.37
N LEU A 767 7.11 -7.53 -11.12
CA LEU A 767 7.13 -6.31 -10.31
C LEU A 767 6.35 -5.16 -10.97
N ALA A 768 6.57 -4.89 -12.25
CA ALA A 768 5.88 -3.82 -12.99
C ALA A 768 4.38 -4.10 -13.12
N LEU A 769 3.97 -5.37 -13.22
CA LEU A 769 2.55 -5.76 -13.23
C LEU A 769 1.89 -5.52 -11.86
N ALA A 770 2.60 -5.78 -10.75
CA ALA A 770 2.08 -5.52 -9.41
C ALA A 770 1.94 -4.02 -9.11
N PHE A 771 2.72 -3.18 -9.80
CA PHE A 771 2.64 -1.71 -9.76
C PHE A 771 1.80 -1.11 -10.92
N ALA A 772 1.18 -1.92 -11.79
CA ALA A 772 0.57 -1.43 -13.02
C ALA A 772 -0.53 -0.36 -12.82
N PRO A 773 -1.46 -0.48 -11.86
CA PRO A 773 -2.48 0.57 -11.63
C PRO A 773 -1.83 1.90 -11.24
N ALA A 774 -0.90 1.88 -10.28
CA ALA A 774 -0.18 3.06 -9.82
C ALA A 774 0.68 3.71 -10.92
N LEU A 775 1.30 2.91 -11.79
CA LEU A 775 2.05 3.38 -12.95
C LEU A 775 1.14 4.04 -14.00
N VAL A 776 -0.08 3.54 -14.20
CA VAL A 776 -1.07 4.13 -15.13
C VAL A 776 -1.61 5.44 -14.57
N ALA A 777 -2.03 5.49 -13.30
CA ALA A 777 -2.45 6.72 -12.64
C ALA A 777 -1.33 7.79 -12.64
N SER A 778 -0.09 7.40 -12.32
CA SER A 778 1.09 8.27 -12.40
C SER A 778 1.41 8.75 -13.83
N ALA A 779 1.03 7.98 -14.86
CA ALA A 779 1.19 8.40 -16.25
C ALA A 779 0.14 9.44 -16.65
N GLN A 780 -1.13 9.22 -16.25
CA GLN A 780 -2.25 10.13 -16.49
C GLN A 780 -2.04 11.47 -15.78
N ALA A 781 -1.55 11.46 -14.54
CA ALA A 781 -1.16 12.64 -13.77
C ALA A 781 0.20 13.26 -14.19
N GLY A 782 0.87 12.76 -15.23
CA GLY A 782 2.17 13.25 -15.71
C GLY A 782 3.38 12.99 -14.81
N GLY A 783 3.19 12.48 -13.59
CA GLY A 783 4.21 12.27 -12.57
C GLY A 783 5.39 11.37 -12.96
N LEU A 784 5.26 10.55 -14.01
CA LEU A 784 6.36 9.70 -14.52
C LEU A 784 7.56 10.48 -15.09
N ALA A 785 7.43 11.77 -15.41
CA ALA A 785 8.50 12.56 -16.02
C ALA A 785 9.81 12.55 -15.21
N GLY A 786 9.74 12.74 -13.89
CA GLY A 786 10.90 12.71 -12.99
C GLY A 786 11.59 11.33 -12.92
N PRO A 787 10.87 10.25 -12.59
CA PRO A 787 11.40 8.88 -12.60
C PRO A 787 12.01 8.46 -13.95
N VAL A 788 11.37 8.80 -15.07
CA VAL A 788 11.90 8.50 -16.42
C VAL A 788 13.19 9.28 -16.69
N ALA A 789 13.22 10.58 -16.38
CA ALA A 789 14.42 11.40 -16.53
C ALA A 789 15.59 10.88 -15.67
N ALA A 790 15.32 10.41 -14.44
CA ALA A 790 16.34 9.81 -13.57
C ALA A 790 16.90 8.49 -14.14
N VAL A 791 16.05 7.62 -14.68
CA VAL A 791 16.46 6.35 -15.32
C VAL A 791 17.26 6.60 -16.60
N VAL A 792 16.81 7.53 -17.46
CA VAL A 792 17.53 7.90 -18.68
C VAL A 792 18.86 8.58 -18.36
N GLY A 793 18.89 9.49 -17.38
CA GLY A 793 20.11 10.14 -16.89
C GLY A 793 21.13 9.12 -16.35
N PHE A 794 20.67 8.15 -15.55
CA PHE A 794 21.51 7.05 -15.08
C PHE A 794 22.09 6.23 -16.24
N ALA A 795 21.29 5.91 -17.26
CA ALA A 795 21.74 5.19 -18.45
C ALA A 795 22.82 6.00 -19.21
N VAL A 796 22.56 7.28 -19.48
CA VAL A 796 23.48 8.19 -20.20
C VAL A 796 24.80 8.36 -19.44
N VAL A 797 24.78 8.58 -18.13
CA VAL A 797 26.00 8.70 -17.30
C VAL A 797 26.79 7.39 -17.29
N SER A 798 26.11 6.25 -17.15
CA SER A 798 26.75 4.93 -17.12
C SER A 798 27.39 4.54 -18.46
N VAL A 799 26.71 4.83 -19.57
CA VAL A 799 27.23 4.62 -20.93
C VAL A 799 28.37 5.58 -21.24
N SER A 800 28.24 6.87 -20.87
CA SER A 800 29.30 7.87 -21.06
C SER A 800 30.57 7.55 -20.28
N ALA A 801 30.45 7.15 -19.01
CA ALA A 801 31.58 6.71 -18.19
C ALA A 801 32.25 5.45 -18.78
N TRP A 802 31.48 4.55 -19.39
CA TRP A 802 32.00 3.38 -20.09
C TRP A 802 32.69 3.72 -21.41
N ALA A 803 32.11 4.59 -22.23
CA ALA A 803 32.74 5.06 -23.46
C ALA A 803 34.06 5.79 -23.16
N TRP A 804 34.06 6.68 -22.16
CA TRP A 804 35.28 7.37 -21.72
C TRP A 804 36.36 6.39 -21.24
N ALA A 805 36.01 5.45 -20.36
CA ALA A 805 36.96 4.45 -19.85
C ALA A 805 37.38 3.39 -20.88
N ARG A 806 36.69 3.30 -22.04
CA ARG A 806 37.02 2.36 -23.13
C ARG A 806 37.78 3.01 -24.29
N PHE A 807 37.58 4.30 -24.55
CA PHE A 807 38.06 4.98 -25.76
C PHE A 807 38.83 6.29 -25.51
N VAL A 808 38.81 6.86 -24.30
CA VAL A 808 39.37 8.19 -23.99
C VAL A 808 40.38 8.16 -22.85
N ALA A 809 40.23 7.25 -21.88
CA ALA A 809 41.28 6.96 -20.91
C ALA A 809 42.52 6.44 -21.67
N PRO A 810 43.69 7.12 -21.57
CA PRO A 810 44.85 6.73 -22.36
C PRO A 810 45.34 5.34 -21.95
N GLU A 811 45.71 4.53 -22.95
CA GLU A 811 46.59 3.39 -22.69
C GLU A 811 47.90 3.97 -22.15
N ALA A 812 48.29 3.57 -20.94
CA ALA A 812 49.53 4.05 -20.34
C ALA A 812 50.69 3.52 -21.19
N GLU A 813 51.34 4.42 -21.91
CA GLU A 813 52.42 4.09 -22.84
C GLU A 813 53.49 3.31 -22.09
N THR A 814 53.74 2.07 -22.53
CA THR A 814 54.87 1.29 -22.04
C THR A 814 56.13 1.82 -22.70
N GLU A 815 56.56 2.99 -22.25
CA GLU A 815 57.75 3.70 -22.68
C GLU A 815 59.01 2.93 -22.22
N THR A 816 59.36 1.90 -23.00
CA THR A 816 60.63 1.20 -22.88
C THR A 816 61.73 2.04 -23.53
N GLU A 817 62.18 3.10 -22.85
CA GLU A 817 63.44 3.75 -23.20
C GLU A 817 64.65 2.81 -22.92
N PRO A 818 65.73 2.91 -23.71
CA PRO A 818 66.90 2.03 -23.60
C PRO A 818 67.92 2.51 -22.55
N GLU A 819 68.76 1.58 -22.04
CA GLU A 819 69.87 1.92 -21.15
C GLU A 819 70.91 2.84 -21.82
N PRO A 820 71.34 3.94 -21.16
CA PRO A 820 72.46 4.75 -21.61
C PRO A 820 73.79 4.36 -20.95
N GLY A 821 74.81 4.13 -21.79
CA GLY A 821 76.20 4.45 -21.44
C GLY A 821 77.02 3.38 -20.70
N ALA A 822 77.86 2.66 -21.44
CA ALA A 822 78.96 1.89 -20.85
C ALA A 822 80.04 2.81 -20.26
N GLY A 823 80.40 2.60 -18.99
CA GLY A 823 81.60 3.17 -18.36
C GLY A 823 82.66 2.08 -18.17
N VAL A 824 83.83 2.24 -18.80
CA VAL A 824 84.92 1.25 -18.80
C VAL A 824 86.21 1.89 -18.25
N HIS A 825 87.05 1.06 -17.62
CA HIS A 825 88.30 1.39 -16.90
C HIS A 825 88.05 2.05 -15.52
N THR A 826 88.79 1.74 -14.45
CA THR A 826 90.03 0.92 -14.25
C THR A 826 89.80 -0.16 -13.16
N HIS A 827 90.70 -1.06 -12.74
CA HIS A 827 92.11 -1.38 -13.06
C HIS A 827 92.38 -2.88 -12.80
N ASP A 828 93.63 -3.33 -12.90
CA ASP A 828 94.07 -4.72 -12.76
C ASP A 828 94.12 -5.22 -11.30
N GLY A 829 93.93 -6.53 -11.09
CA GLY A 829 93.88 -7.15 -9.75
C GLY A 829 94.01 -8.67 -9.77
N ASN A 830 95.22 -9.17 -10.06
CA ASN A 830 95.51 -10.58 -10.32
C ASN A 830 95.34 -11.55 -9.10
N GLY A 831 94.39 -12.47 -9.21
CA GLY A 831 94.61 -13.91 -8.96
C GLY A 831 94.66 -14.48 -7.54
N ARG A 832 93.62 -15.24 -7.16
CA ARG A 832 93.74 -16.69 -6.89
C ARG A 832 92.39 -17.41 -6.87
#